data_AF-A0AAW2YWM2-F1
#
_entry.id   AF-A0AAW2YWM2-F1
#
_cell.length_a   1.000
_cell.length_b   1.000
_cell.length_c   1.000
_cell.angle_alpha   90.00
_cell.angle_beta   90.00
_cell.angle_gamma   90.00
#
_symmetry.space_group_name_H-M   'P 1'
#
loop_
_entity.id
_entity.type
_entity.pdbx_description
1 polymer ?
#
loop_
_entity_poly.entity_id
_entity_poly.type
_entity_poly.pdbx_seq_one_letter_code
_entity_poly.pdbx_strand_id
1 'polypeptide(L)'
;MDDETTQLQSWLTISPAVKPNTPQLNAHVGTAQLTASLIHSGVVSHENVQVEFFVDDSWGLFTSHIPANRPFDSSRLIKKMSHDEALEIAATNSHNALHTDAIRILQDNKIDLLIKSVKLLKQNPECKEGTRITNVANNEPRATCLCLRPGIILISIDSLEMWKRIGFLGDVFSTFKKNKLSVDFVTTSEANVTLTLDLDDNQLDLEKLESYMNEIRSMNCRVTIKSPCTAISLVGRRVAQRLSEALEVFNKHSSVCVHLISQSASDVNLTFIVNQSDAERMIHEIHDAIFGSVSQEDTLGPRFGSLLTPYAVESDLVNHVSGPDVWWRQKRGELLCLMMEKSPPQPLYVYDSEHLTHRARSVMSTFHNNKQIDASVYYAIKANSNPNILQIFYNEGLGFECVSIEEVNLILELFPSINRRNRILFTPNFAPRHEYETAISLGVRLTLDNIYPLQCWTDLFVGTGIMLRIDPGQGKGHHEKVNTAGKQSKFGIHVSDIAWVRLICQDNNIVVEGLHAHLGSGITDNASLWSETAHFLYDLAETHFPNSYLINVGGGFGVPQKPTDVVLDIVEVSRGLAQFKRQHPAVQLMMEPGRYMVAESGVILSNVTQIKSKDDYHFLGLDVGMNSLIRPSLYNAHHDVFNLTKNESNPDQTQTYQIVGPICESGDVIGKDRVLPITHGQDIIVICTAGAYGYSMGSKYNMRPIAEQVII
;
A
#
# COMPACT_ATOMS: atom_id res chain seq x y z
N MET A 1 -34.01 17.22 5.63
CA MET A 1 -34.12 18.28 6.65
C MET A 1 -35.13 17.78 7.67
N ASP A 2 -34.71 17.80 8.93
CA ASP A 2 -35.36 17.33 10.16
C ASP A 2 -35.41 15.80 10.37
N ASP A 3 -34.27 15.22 10.82
CA ASP A 3 -34.26 14.23 11.93
C ASP A 3 -32.85 13.81 12.45
N GLU A 4 -31.74 14.34 11.93
CA GLU A 4 -30.38 13.93 12.40
C GLU A 4 -29.69 14.92 13.35
N THR A 5 -30.34 16.03 13.72
CA THR A 5 -29.68 17.15 14.41
C THR A 5 -29.70 17.09 15.95
N THR A 6 -30.21 16.02 16.58
CA THR A 6 -30.43 15.98 18.05
C THR A 6 -29.45 15.08 18.82
N GLN A 7 -28.47 14.42 18.19
CA GLN A 7 -27.46 13.61 18.91
C GLN A 7 -26.04 14.21 18.95
N LEU A 8 -25.81 15.38 18.34
CA LEU A 8 -24.49 16.04 18.26
C LEU A 8 -24.27 17.17 19.30
N GLN A 9 -25.05 17.22 20.38
CA GLN A 9 -24.91 18.23 21.44
C GLN A 9 -24.48 17.60 22.78
N SER A 10 -23.17 17.41 23.01
CA SER A 10 -22.50 17.50 24.35
C SER A 10 -21.13 16.79 24.40
N TRP A 11 -20.05 17.35 23.87
CA TRP A 11 -18.71 16.75 24.06
C TRP A 11 -17.64 17.82 24.31
N LEU A 12 -17.82 18.56 25.41
CA LEU A 12 -16.79 19.33 26.10
C LEU A 12 -17.23 19.43 27.56
N THR A 13 -16.85 18.45 28.37
CA THR A 13 -17.17 18.45 29.81
C THR A 13 -16.04 19.14 30.57
N ILE A 14 -16.06 20.47 30.63
CA ILE A 14 -15.36 21.19 31.69
C ILE A 14 -16.36 21.27 32.84
N SER A 15 -16.17 20.48 33.90
CA SER A 15 -17.07 20.50 35.06
C SER A 15 -16.58 21.52 36.09
N PRO A 16 -17.26 22.67 36.20
CA PRO A 16 -17.50 23.26 37.51
C PRO A 16 -18.98 23.60 37.69
N ALA A 17 -19.46 23.53 38.92
CA ALA A 17 -20.84 23.87 39.24
C ALA A 17 -21.16 25.35 38.89
N VAL A 18 -22.37 25.55 38.33
CA VAL A 18 -23.22 26.77 38.31
C VAL A 18 -23.23 27.69 37.05
N LYS A 19 -24.27 27.47 36.21
CA LYS A 19 -25.23 28.38 35.48
C LYS A 19 -24.80 29.52 34.50
N PRO A 20 -25.69 29.88 33.53
CA PRO A 20 -25.36 30.20 32.13
C PRO A 20 -25.50 31.69 31.74
N ASN A 21 -24.73 32.13 30.72
CA ASN A 21 -25.10 33.14 29.69
C ASN A 21 -23.84 33.64 28.93
N THR A 22 -23.61 33.23 27.68
CA THR A 22 -22.97 34.04 26.59
C THR A 22 -22.91 33.26 25.25
N PRO A 23 -22.79 33.94 24.09
CA PRO A 23 -23.31 33.50 22.78
C PRO A 23 -22.40 32.54 22.00
N GLN A 24 -23.01 31.76 21.11
CA GLN A 24 -22.34 30.84 20.17
C GLN A 24 -21.59 31.59 19.06
N LEU A 25 -20.31 31.24 18.87
CA LEU A 25 -19.50 31.63 17.72
C LEU A 25 -19.26 30.39 16.85
N ASN A 26 -19.74 30.41 15.61
CA ASN A 26 -19.44 29.38 14.61
C ASN A 26 -18.23 29.82 13.78
N ALA A 27 -17.13 29.06 13.85
CA ALA A 27 -16.00 29.17 12.93
C ALA A 27 -15.38 27.78 12.70
N HIS A 28 -15.21 27.40 11.43
CA HIS A 28 -14.44 26.21 11.02
C HIS A 28 -12.94 26.53 11.12
N VAL A 29 -12.32 26.18 12.25
CA VAL A 29 -10.87 26.20 12.48
C VAL A 29 -10.51 24.89 13.22
N GLY A 30 -9.37 24.28 12.88
CA GLY A 30 -8.96 22.94 13.33
C GLY A 30 -9.10 22.71 14.84
N THR A 31 -9.65 21.55 15.20
CA THR A 31 -10.08 21.14 16.56
C THR A 31 -9.03 21.33 17.66
N ALA A 32 -7.72 21.28 17.36
CA ALA A 32 -6.65 21.46 18.36
C ALA A 32 -6.42 22.93 18.80
N GLN A 33 -6.58 23.92 17.90
CA GLN A 33 -6.32 25.35 18.22
C GLN A 33 -7.43 25.95 19.10
N LEU A 34 -8.68 25.54 18.88
CA LEU A 34 -9.82 25.94 19.71
C LEU A 34 -9.67 25.40 21.15
N THR A 35 -9.22 24.16 21.28
CA THR A 35 -8.95 23.51 22.57
C THR A 35 -7.76 24.13 23.30
N ALA A 36 -6.67 24.48 22.60
CA ALA A 36 -5.54 25.20 23.19
C ALA A 36 -5.97 26.54 23.83
N SER A 37 -6.88 27.25 23.16
CA SER A 37 -7.43 28.52 23.65
C SER A 37 -8.32 28.34 24.88
N LEU A 38 -9.13 27.26 24.90
CA LEU A 38 -9.99 26.91 26.04
C LEU A 38 -9.19 26.47 27.27
N ILE A 39 -8.15 25.64 27.08
CA ILE A 39 -7.23 25.22 28.16
C ILE A 39 -6.52 26.44 28.74
N HIS A 40 -6.00 27.34 27.90
CA HIS A 40 -5.36 28.57 28.35
C HIS A 40 -6.29 29.44 29.21
N SER A 41 -7.57 29.53 28.83
CA SER A 41 -8.55 30.34 29.58
C SER A 41 -9.06 29.69 30.89
N GLY A 42 -9.08 28.36 30.99
CA GLY A 42 -9.69 27.63 32.11
C GLY A 42 -8.71 27.10 33.17
N VAL A 43 -7.44 26.88 32.82
CA VAL A 43 -6.43 26.31 33.73
C VAL A 43 -5.94 27.34 34.77
N VAL A 44 -6.00 28.63 34.46
CA VAL A 44 -5.45 29.70 35.31
C VAL A 44 -6.28 29.91 36.60
N SER A 45 -7.48 29.33 36.72
CA SER A 45 -8.42 29.65 37.81
C SER A 45 -8.55 28.61 38.93
N HIS A 46 -8.11 27.36 38.79
CA HIS A 46 -8.44 26.28 39.75
C HIS A 46 -7.28 25.31 40.06
N GLU A 47 -7.12 24.96 41.34
CA GLU A 47 -6.22 23.90 41.82
C GLU A 47 -6.94 22.54 41.70
N ASN A 48 -6.41 21.62 40.90
CA ASN A 48 -6.95 20.27 40.54
C ASN A 48 -7.95 20.24 39.36
N VAL A 49 -7.46 20.48 38.14
CA VAL A 49 -8.20 20.24 36.89
C VAL A 49 -7.66 18.96 36.22
N GLN A 50 -8.55 18.07 35.77
CA GLN A 50 -8.20 16.98 34.84
C GLN A 50 -8.82 17.33 33.49
N VAL A 51 -8.02 17.29 32.42
CA VAL A 51 -8.50 17.58 31.06
C VAL A 51 -8.72 16.28 30.31
N GLU A 52 -9.94 16.04 29.84
CA GLU A 52 -10.26 14.95 28.91
C GLU A 52 -10.53 15.53 27.51
N PHE A 53 -9.81 15.03 26.51
CA PHE A 53 -9.88 15.49 25.14
C PHE A 53 -10.28 14.35 24.20
N PHE A 54 -11.33 14.59 23.41
CA PHE A 54 -11.87 13.65 22.45
C PHE A 54 -11.53 14.13 21.04
N VAL A 55 -10.82 13.29 20.27
CA VAL A 55 -10.35 13.62 18.92
C VAL A 55 -11.20 12.85 17.90
N ASP A 56 -11.83 13.58 16.98
CA ASP A 56 -12.73 13.02 15.97
C ASP A 56 -11.96 12.53 14.73
N ASP A 57 -10.90 13.24 14.34
CA ASP A 57 -10.18 13.02 13.08
C ASP A 57 -8.94 12.12 13.21
N SER A 58 -8.77 11.43 14.35
CA SER A 58 -7.65 10.49 14.57
C SER A 58 -8.12 9.21 15.25
N TRP A 59 -7.38 8.13 14.99
CA TRP A 59 -7.50 6.84 15.67
C TRP A 59 -7.02 6.85 17.14
N GLY A 60 -6.29 7.89 17.56
CA GLY A 60 -5.63 8.00 18.87
C GLY A 60 -4.11 7.99 18.74
N LEU A 61 -3.39 8.01 19.86
CA LEU A 61 -1.92 7.99 19.85
C LEU A 61 -1.40 6.55 19.94
N PHE A 62 -0.69 6.12 18.90
CA PHE A 62 -0.12 4.78 18.77
C PHE A 62 1.40 4.84 18.58
N THR A 63 2.08 3.71 18.78
CA THR A 63 3.53 3.57 18.56
C THR A 63 3.98 3.85 17.13
N SER A 64 3.07 3.86 16.15
CA SER A 64 3.34 4.32 14.79
C SER A 64 2.43 5.51 14.47
N HIS A 65 3.00 6.60 14.00
CA HIS A 65 2.22 7.74 13.59
C HIS A 65 2.58 8.23 12.20
N ILE A 66 1.65 8.05 11.26
CA ILE A 66 1.82 8.33 9.84
C ILE A 66 0.70 9.28 9.39
N PRO A 67 1.03 10.46 8.86
CA PRO A 67 0.03 11.43 8.39
C PRO A 67 -0.96 10.81 7.40
N ALA A 68 -2.24 11.18 7.53
CA ALA A 68 -3.36 10.73 6.68
C ALA A 68 -3.65 9.21 6.65
N ASN A 69 -2.89 8.39 7.39
CA ASN A 69 -2.99 6.94 7.35
C ASN A 69 -3.50 6.31 8.67
N ARG A 70 -4.03 5.09 8.55
CA ARG A 70 -4.40 4.23 9.68
C ARG A 70 -3.12 3.69 10.36
N PRO A 71 -3.02 3.63 11.72
CA PRO A 71 -1.90 2.98 12.40
C PRO A 71 -1.74 1.51 11.96
N PHE A 72 -0.52 0.97 12.03
CA PHE A 72 -0.30 -0.45 11.72
C PHE A 72 -1.07 -1.36 12.67
N ASP A 73 -1.47 -2.54 12.21
CA ASP A 73 -2.12 -3.53 13.08
C ASP A 73 -1.21 -3.96 14.25
N SER A 74 0.11 -3.98 14.02
CA SER A 74 1.14 -4.26 15.05
C SER A 74 1.34 -3.10 16.03
N SER A 75 0.89 -1.88 15.70
CA SER A 75 1.06 -0.70 16.53
C SER A 75 0.29 -0.82 17.83
N ARG A 76 0.89 -0.39 18.93
CA ARG A 76 0.28 -0.48 20.26
C ARG A 76 -0.24 0.88 20.67
N LEU A 77 -1.40 0.92 21.33
CA LEU A 77 -1.93 2.16 21.91
C LEU A 77 -0.93 2.68 22.95
N ILE A 78 -0.60 3.96 22.93
CA ILE A 78 0.22 4.57 23.98
C ILE A 78 -0.72 4.84 25.16
N LYS A 79 -0.62 4.09 26.27
CA LYS A 79 -1.46 4.32 27.45
C LYS A 79 -0.98 5.53 28.25
N LYS A 80 0.34 5.69 28.36
CA LYS A 80 0.96 6.72 29.19
C LYS A 80 2.21 7.29 28.53
N MET A 81 2.33 8.61 28.54
CA MET A 81 3.54 9.32 28.08
C MET A 81 3.76 10.60 28.87
N SER A 82 4.95 11.19 28.80
CA SER A 82 5.22 12.48 29.44
C SER A 82 4.95 13.68 28.55
N HIS A 83 4.78 14.85 29.18
CA HIS A 83 4.64 16.12 28.45
C HIS A 83 5.80 16.36 27.48
N ASP A 84 7.03 16.02 27.84
CA ASP A 84 8.19 16.16 26.93
C ASP A 84 8.07 15.27 25.67
N GLU A 85 7.61 14.03 25.84
CA GLU A 85 7.40 13.12 24.70
C GLU A 85 6.23 13.63 23.85
N ALA A 86 5.17 14.16 24.46
CA ALA A 86 4.01 14.70 23.76
C ALA A 86 4.35 15.99 23.00
N LEU A 87 5.22 16.84 23.55
CA LEU A 87 5.74 18.04 22.88
C LEU A 87 6.55 17.67 21.63
N GLU A 88 7.40 16.65 21.71
CA GLU A 88 8.16 16.16 20.54
C GLU A 88 7.23 15.58 19.47
N ILE A 89 6.22 14.78 19.84
CA ILE A 89 5.22 14.30 18.86
C ILE A 89 4.47 15.49 18.24
N ALA A 90 4.07 16.49 19.03
CA ALA A 90 3.38 17.67 18.54
C ALA A 90 4.26 18.49 17.56
N ALA A 91 5.54 18.69 17.90
CA ALA A 91 6.50 19.44 17.09
C ALA A 91 6.81 18.74 15.74
N THR A 92 6.63 17.43 15.64
CA THR A 92 6.82 16.72 14.36
C THR A 92 5.70 17.00 13.34
N ASN A 93 4.65 17.76 13.67
CA ASN A 93 3.43 17.99 12.86
C ASN A 93 2.81 16.72 12.27
N SER A 94 3.20 15.55 12.76
CA SER A 94 2.78 14.29 12.16
C SER A 94 1.32 14.00 12.56
N HIS A 95 0.83 14.57 13.67
CA HIS A 95 -0.47 14.30 14.27
C HIS A 95 -1.30 15.55 14.63
N ASN A 96 -2.52 15.64 14.11
CA ASN A 96 -3.46 16.75 14.38
C ASN A 96 -4.11 16.78 15.79
N ALA A 97 -3.71 15.90 16.72
CA ALA A 97 -4.34 15.80 18.05
C ALA A 97 -3.60 16.58 19.13
N LEU A 98 -2.33 16.92 18.91
CA LEU A 98 -1.49 17.58 19.89
C LEU A 98 -1.07 18.94 19.35
N HIS A 99 -1.05 19.94 20.23
CA HIS A 99 -0.56 21.28 19.93
C HIS A 99 0.51 21.65 20.97
N THR A 100 1.67 22.12 20.51
CA THR A 100 2.84 22.40 21.36
C THR A 100 2.51 23.35 22.51
N ASP A 101 1.88 24.49 22.21
CA ASP A 101 1.51 25.47 23.26
C ASP A 101 0.54 24.90 24.31
N ALA A 102 -0.43 24.08 23.91
CA ALA A 102 -1.38 23.47 24.82
C ALA A 102 -0.71 22.51 25.79
N ILE A 103 0.18 21.64 25.29
CA ILE A 103 0.93 20.70 26.12
C ILE A 103 1.87 21.43 27.08
N ARG A 104 2.49 22.54 26.65
CA ARG A 104 3.39 23.34 27.49
C ARG A 104 2.67 23.98 28.68
N ILE A 105 1.49 24.55 28.45
CA ILE A 105 0.65 25.09 29.53
C ILE A 105 0.29 24.00 30.54
N LEU A 106 -0.09 22.81 30.06
CA LEU A 106 -0.42 21.68 30.92
C LEU A 106 0.81 21.21 31.72
N GLN A 107 2.00 21.21 31.12
CA GLN A 107 3.26 20.85 31.77
C GLN A 107 3.61 21.83 32.90
N ASP A 108 3.58 23.13 32.61
CA ASP A 108 3.93 24.20 33.56
C ASP A 108 3.02 24.17 34.80
N ASN A 109 1.74 23.83 34.59
CA ASN A 109 0.74 23.72 35.66
C ASN A 109 0.60 22.31 36.24
N LYS A 110 1.41 21.33 35.78
CA LYS A 110 1.38 19.92 36.21
C LYS A 110 0.00 19.26 36.09
N ILE A 111 -0.69 19.55 35.00
CA ILE A 111 -2.03 19.01 34.71
C ILE A 111 -1.93 17.80 33.79
N ASP A 112 -2.65 16.75 34.17
CA ASP A 112 -2.80 15.54 33.36
C ASP A 112 -3.83 15.74 32.23
N LEU A 113 -3.47 15.26 31.05
CA LEU A 113 -4.34 15.25 29.86
C LEU A 113 -4.65 13.81 29.47
N LEU A 114 -5.94 13.48 29.35
CA LEU A 114 -6.39 12.20 28.82
C LEU A 114 -6.95 12.40 27.41
N ILE A 115 -6.31 11.78 26.42
CA ILE A 115 -6.73 11.81 25.02
C ILE A 115 -7.47 10.52 24.69
N LYS A 116 -8.69 10.65 24.17
CA LYS A 116 -9.50 9.56 23.65
C LYS A 116 -9.84 9.81 22.19
N SER A 117 -9.93 8.75 21.39
CA SER A 117 -10.34 8.85 20.00
C SER A 117 -11.83 8.54 19.90
N VAL A 118 -12.60 9.46 19.33
CA VAL A 118 -14.02 9.21 19.03
C VAL A 118 -14.13 8.17 17.93
N LYS A 119 -13.21 8.16 16.97
CA LYS A 119 -13.14 7.12 15.92
C LYS A 119 -12.95 5.73 16.52
N LEU A 120 -12.08 5.58 17.52
CA LEU A 120 -11.87 4.32 18.23
C LEU A 120 -13.07 3.95 19.10
N LEU A 121 -13.66 4.92 19.81
CA LEU A 121 -14.87 4.71 20.62
C LEU A 121 -16.09 4.30 19.78
N LYS A 122 -16.21 4.82 18.54
CA LYS A 122 -17.25 4.38 17.60
C LYS A 122 -17.05 2.91 17.17
N GLN A 123 -15.80 2.49 16.98
CA GLN A 123 -15.46 1.13 16.54
C GLN A 123 -15.42 0.13 17.70
N ASN A 124 -15.17 0.62 18.90
CA ASN A 124 -15.20 -0.15 20.14
C ASN A 124 -15.82 0.69 21.25
N PRO A 125 -17.15 0.65 21.41
CA PRO A 125 -17.84 1.38 22.47
C PRO A 125 -17.41 0.97 23.89
N GLU A 126 -16.85 -0.23 24.05
CA GLU A 126 -16.31 -0.72 25.32
C GLU A 126 -14.85 -0.28 25.57
N CYS A 127 -14.18 0.33 24.58
CA CYS A 127 -12.83 0.85 24.69
C CYS A 127 -12.80 2.05 25.64
N LYS A 128 -12.51 1.78 26.91
CA LYS A 128 -12.27 2.85 27.90
C LYS A 128 -10.83 3.39 27.84
N GLU A 129 -9.99 2.76 27.02
CA GLU A 129 -8.57 3.04 26.90
C GLU A 129 -8.32 4.36 26.15
N GLY A 130 -7.28 5.08 26.57
CA GLY A 130 -6.87 6.35 25.98
C GLY A 130 -5.45 6.68 26.41
N THR A 131 -4.87 7.70 25.80
CA THR A 131 -3.50 8.12 26.10
C THR A 131 -3.50 9.16 27.17
N ARG A 132 -2.91 8.84 28.32
CA ARG A 132 -2.72 9.78 29.42
C ARG A 132 -1.34 10.42 29.34
N ILE A 133 -1.31 11.74 29.15
CA ILE A 133 -0.11 12.56 29.22
C ILE A 133 0.01 13.08 30.65
N THR A 134 1.06 12.67 31.36
CA THR A 134 1.28 13.04 32.78
C THR A 134 2.72 13.36 33.04
N ASN A 135 3.02 13.87 34.22
CA ASN A 135 4.42 14.05 34.65
C ASN A 135 5.00 12.69 35.13
N VAL A 136 5.26 11.77 34.19
CA VAL A 136 5.76 10.43 34.49
C VAL A 136 7.20 10.49 35.06
N ALA A 137 7.39 10.01 36.29
CA ALA A 137 8.66 10.02 37.02
C ALA A 137 9.62 8.84 36.68
N ASN A 138 9.28 7.99 35.72
CA ASN A 138 10.08 6.79 35.44
C ASN A 138 11.27 7.11 34.50
N ASN A 139 12.48 6.72 34.90
CA ASN A 139 13.74 7.20 34.32
C ASN A 139 14.41 6.18 33.37
N GLU A 140 13.69 5.13 32.98
CA GLU A 140 14.20 4.06 32.13
C GLU A 140 14.20 4.43 30.63
N PRO A 141 15.23 3.99 29.87
CA PRO A 141 15.26 4.15 28.42
C PRO A 141 14.09 3.43 27.75
N ARG A 142 13.37 4.14 26.87
CA ARG A 142 12.24 3.58 26.12
C ARG A 142 12.01 4.30 24.80
N ALA A 143 11.54 3.56 23.80
CA ALA A 143 10.87 4.13 22.65
C ALA A 143 9.36 4.18 22.91
N THR A 144 8.73 5.30 22.57
CA THR A 144 7.29 5.53 22.78
C THR A 144 6.54 5.57 21.46
N CYS A 145 7.10 6.24 20.44
CA CYS A 145 6.47 6.38 19.13
C CYS A 145 7.51 6.50 18.01
N LEU A 146 7.15 5.99 16.83
CA LEU A 146 7.80 6.25 15.56
C LEU A 146 6.92 7.19 14.75
N CYS A 147 7.37 8.42 14.52
CA CYS A 147 6.68 9.45 13.76
C CYS A 147 7.30 9.59 12.37
N LEU A 148 6.47 9.72 11.33
CA LEU A 148 6.95 10.06 9.99
C LEU A 148 6.42 11.39 9.51
N ARG A 149 7.33 12.20 8.98
CA ARG A 149 6.99 13.46 8.30
C ARG A 149 7.57 13.48 6.87
N PRO A 150 6.73 13.26 5.84
CA PRO A 150 7.17 13.31 4.44
C PRO A 150 7.31 14.76 3.94
N GLY A 151 7.76 14.92 2.69
CA GLY A 151 7.78 16.23 2.02
C GLY A 151 8.92 17.16 2.46
N ILE A 152 9.97 16.64 3.08
CA ILE A 152 11.09 17.46 3.56
C ILE A 152 12.04 17.79 2.40
N ILE A 153 12.47 19.05 2.30
CA ILE A 153 13.58 19.46 1.45
C ILE A 153 14.85 19.50 2.29
N LEU A 154 15.87 18.79 1.84
CA LEU A 154 17.20 18.78 2.45
C LEU A 154 18.18 19.57 1.60
N ILE A 155 18.97 20.42 2.24
CA ILE A 155 20.01 21.24 1.63
C ILE A 155 21.33 20.86 2.27
N SER A 156 22.30 20.45 1.47
CA SER A 156 23.66 20.13 1.90
C SER A 156 24.63 21.13 1.29
N ILE A 157 25.42 21.79 2.13
CA ILE A 157 26.34 22.86 1.78
C ILE A 157 27.75 22.37 2.13
N ASP A 158 28.53 22.02 1.12
CA ASP A 158 29.93 21.62 1.27
C ASP A 158 30.87 22.80 1.04
N SER A 159 31.81 23.01 1.95
CA SER A 159 32.90 23.98 1.81
C SER A 159 34.16 23.49 2.52
N LEU A 160 35.27 23.39 1.78
CA LEU A 160 36.58 22.98 2.33
C LEU A 160 37.21 24.03 3.26
N GLU A 161 36.67 25.25 3.29
CA GLU A 161 37.22 26.40 4.01
C GLU A 161 36.34 26.87 5.17
N MET A 162 35.25 26.15 5.48
CA MET A 162 34.27 26.55 6.49
C MET A 162 34.91 26.87 7.84
N TRP A 163 35.80 26.01 8.34
CA TRP A 163 36.48 26.19 9.62
C TRP A 163 37.51 27.34 9.64
N LYS A 164 37.96 27.82 8.48
CA LYS A 164 38.92 28.94 8.36
C LYS A 164 38.23 30.29 8.20
N ARG A 165 36.92 30.30 7.96
CA ARG A 165 36.15 31.52 7.70
C ARG A 165 35.32 31.91 8.92
N ILE A 166 35.71 33.02 9.55
CA ILE A 166 34.95 33.61 10.65
C ILE A 166 33.55 33.98 10.16
N GLY A 167 32.52 33.53 10.89
CA GLY A 167 31.13 33.89 10.63
C GLY A 167 30.42 33.11 9.53
N PHE A 168 31.03 32.09 8.93
CA PHE A 168 30.45 31.34 7.80
C PHE A 168 29.00 30.85 8.05
N LEU A 169 28.75 30.18 9.19
CA LEU A 169 27.40 29.74 9.54
C LEU A 169 26.45 30.93 9.71
N GLY A 170 26.94 32.03 10.31
CA GLY A 170 26.18 33.26 10.45
C GLY A 170 25.76 33.85 9.09
N ASP A 171 26.66 33.82 8.10
CA ASP A 171 26.37 34.25 6.73
C ASP A 171 25.30 33.35 6.09
N VAL A 172 25.46 32.02 6.20
CA VAL A 172 24.51 31.03 5.68
C VAL A 172 23.12 31.24 6.28
N PHE A 173 22.99 31.26 7.62
CA PHE A 173 21.70 31.48 8.29
C PHE A 173 21.14 32.88 8.06
N SER A 174 21.98 33.90 7.80
CA SER A 174 21.52 35.22 7.39
C SER A 174 20.84 35.19 6.02
N THR A 175 21.31 34.37 5.08
CA THR A 175 20.65 34.15 3.79
C THR A 175 19.28 33.48 3.96
N PHE A 176 19.17 32.44 4.80
CA PHE A 176 17.86 31.81 5.09
C PHE A 176 16.90 32.81 5.74
N LYS A 177 17.36 33.57 6.74
CA LYS A 177 16.57 34.62 7.41
C LYS A 177 16.09 35.71 6.44
N LYS A 178 16.99 36.21 5.59
CA LYS A 178 16.68 37.25 4.58
C LYS A 178 15.59 36.79 3.62
N ASN A 179 15.61 35.51 3.24
CA ASN A 179 14.64 34.91 2.32
C ASN A 179 13.43 34.28 3.03
N LYS A 180 13.28 34.49 4.35
CA LYS A 180 12.17 33.95 5.17
C LYS A 180 12.01 32.43 5.07
N LEU A 181 13.12 31.72 4.93
CA LEU A 181 13.15 30.26 4.91
C LEU A 181 13.29 29.75 6.34
N SER A 182 12.31 28.98 6.81
CA SER A 182 12.37 28.31 8.10
C SER A 182 13.25 27.06 8.00
N VAL A 183 14.26 26.97 8.86
CA VAL A 183 15.15 25.81 8.96
C VAL A 183 14.71 24.99 10.15
N ASP A 184 14.60 23.67 9.95
CA ASP A 184 14.11 22.76 10.97
C ASP A 184 15.25 21.93 11.58
N PHE A 185 15.79 20.95 10.85
CA PHE A 185 16.96 20.19 11.28
C PHE A 185 18.25 20.82 10.76
N VAL A 186 19.32 20.75 11.56
CA VAL A 186 20.66 21.17 11.19
C VAL A 186 21.67 20.17 11.75
N THR A 187 22.58 19.70 10.90
CA THR A 187 23.79 18.99 11.29
C THR A 187 25.00 19.63 10.64
N THR A 188 26.13 19.65 11.34
CA THR A 188 27.37 20.28 10.87
C THR A 188 28.56 19.36 11.09
N SER A 189 29.55 19.50 10.21
CA SER A 189 30.89 18.93 10.36
C SER A 189 31.92 20.03 10.13
N GLU A 190 33.21 19.71 9.99
CA GLU A 190 34.25 20.72 9.70
C GLU A 190 34.17 21.29 8.27
N ALA A 191 33.48 20.59 7.35
CA ALA A 191 33.44 20.93 5.93
C ALA A 191 32.04 20.87 5.29
N ASN A 192 31.01 20.49 6.05
CA ASN A 192 29.64 20.35 5.55
C ASN A 192 28.62 20.89 6.55
N VAL A 193 27.59 21.55 6.03
CA VAL A 193 26.36 21.90 6.75
C VAL A 193 25.21 21.27 6.02
N THR A 194 24.48 20.38 6.67
CA THR A 194 23.26 19.82 6.10
C THR A 194 22.07 20.25 6.95
N LEU A 195 21.05 20.80 6.29
CA LEU A 195 19.87 21.34 6.95
C LEU A 195 18.59 20.99 6.18
N THR A 196 17.45 21.11 6.83
CA THR A 196 16.14 20.89 6.20
C THR A 196 15.25 22.13 6.28
N LEU A 197 14.35 22.27 5.31
CA LEU A 197 13.35 23.33 5.30
C LEU A 197 11.99 22.82 5.74
N ASP A 198 11.29 23.65 6.52
CA ASP A 198 9.87 23.46 6.84
C ASP A 198 9.01 24.17 5.77
N LEU A 199 8.08 23.43 5.18
CA LEU A 199 7.25 23.88 4.04
C LEU A 199 5.80 24.19 4.42
N ASP A 200 5.39 23.93 5.68
CA ASP A 200 4.00 24.10 6.11
C ASP A 200 3.52 25.57 6.00
N ASP A 201 4.44 26.53 5.92
CA ASP A 201 4.14 27.98 5.81
C ASP A 201 4.36 28.60 4.42
N ASN A 202 4.89 27.88 3.42
CA ASN A 202 5.27 28.51 2.15
C ASN A 202 5.01 27.61 0.93
N GLN A 203 4.20 28.10 -0.02
CA GLN A 203 4.21 27.65 -1.42
C GLN A 203 5.56 28.02 -2.07
N LEU A 204 6.60 27.26 -1.73
CA LEU A 204 7.96 27.49 -2.16
C LEU A 204 8.19 26.79 -3.51
N ASP A 205 8.29 27.60 -4.55
CA ASP A 205 8.67 27.17 -5.89
C ASP A 205 10.16 26.76 -5.89
N LEU A 206 10.47 25.60 -6.47
CA LEU A 206 11.84 25.09 -6.63
C LEU A 206 12.73 26.09 -7.40
N GLU A 207 12.16 26.86 -8.34
CA GLU A 207 12.91 27.89 -9.07
C GLU A 207 13.36 29.04 -8.16
N LYS A 208 12.51 29.46 -7.22
CA LYS A 208 12.87 30.49 -6.22
C LYS A 208 13.91 29.97 -5.23
N LEU A 209 13.79 28.72 -4.81
CA LEU A 209 14.76 28.09 -3.93
C LEU A 209 16.15 28.02 -4.57
N GLU A 210 16.24 27.64 -5.85
CA GLU A 210 17.50 27.64 -6.59
C GLU A 210 18.13 29.03 -6.71
N SER A 211 17.32 30.07 -6.90
CA SER A 211 17.77 31.46 -6.88
C SER A 211 18.39 31.85 -5.53
N TYR A 212 17.76 31.47 -4.42
CA TYR A 212 18.31 31.72 -3.08
C TYR A 212 19.60 30.94 -2.82
N MET A 213 19.69 29.70 -3.31
CA MET A 213 20.90 28.88 -3.15
C MET A 213 22.09 29.41 -3.96
N ASN A 214 21.87 30.17 -5.04
CA ASN A 214 22.95 30.84 -5.76
C ASN A 214 23.68 31.89 -4.90
N GLU A 215 22.98 32.55 -3.97
CA GLU A 215 23.61 33.47 -3.00
C GLU A 215 24.62 32.71 -2.11
N ILE A 216 24.28 31.49 -1.67
CA ILE A 216 25.18 30.63 -0.89
C ILE A 216 26.31 30.07 -1.76
N ARG A 217 26.03 29.66 -3.01
CA ARG A 217 27.08 29.19 -3.94
C ARG A 217 28.14 30.27 -4.21
N SER A 218 27.74 31.54 -4.22
CA SER A 218 28.68 32.67 -4.37
C SER A 218 29.72 32.78 -3.24
N MET A 219 29.47 32.12 -2.11
CA MET A 219 30.39 32.01 -0.97
C MET A 219 31.48 30.93 -1.18
N ASN A 220 31.69 30.46 -2.40
CA ASN A 220 32.60 29.37 -2.77
C ASN A 220 32.21 28.03 -2.11
N CYS A 221 30.91 27.71 -2.17
CA CYS A 221 30.32 26.50 -1.58
C CYS A 221 29.64 25.66 -2.65
N ARG A 222 29.69 24.33 -2.48
CA ARG A 222 28.86 23.42 -3.28
C ARG A 222 27.55 23.19 -2.53
N VAL A 223 26.44 23.56 -3.15
CA VAL A 223 25.09 23.39 -2.57
C VAL A 223 24.35 22.32 -3.34
N THR A 224 23.87 21.29 -2.62
CA THR A 224 23.06 20.20 -3.14
C THR A 224 21.68 20.24 -2.49
N ILE A 225 20.62 20.18 -3.30
CA ILE A 225 19.23 20.11 -2.81
C ILE A 225 18.73 18.68 -3.06
N LYS A 226 18.11 18.05 -2.06
CA LYS A 226 17.46 16.74 -2.15
C LYS A 226 15.99 16.86 -1.75
N SER A 227 15.11 16.33 -2.60
CA SER A 227 13.66 16.28 -2.39
C SER A 227 13.03 15.21 -3.31
N PRO A 228 11.97 14.49 -2.89
CA PRO A 228 11.38 14.54 -1.55
C PRO A 228 12.13 13.64 -0.56
N CYS A 229 12.43 14.18 0.63
CA CYS A 229 12.95 13.44 1.77
C CYS A 229 11.85 13.22 2.82
N THR A 230 12.10 12.31 3.76
CA THR A 230 11.19 12.03 4.88
C THR A 230 11.99 11.96 6.17
N ALA A 231 11.45 12.57 7.21
CA ALA A 231 11.94 12.41 8.57
C ALA A 231 11.28 11.20 9.21
N ILE A 232 12.11 10.31 9.73
CA ILE A 232 11.72 9.20 10.59
C ILE A 232 12.20 9.55 12.00
N SER A 233 11.28 9.92 12.88
CA SER A 233 11.57 10.39 14.23
C SER A 233 11.19 9.32 15.26
N LEU A 234 12.17 8.82 15.98
CA LEU A 234 11.98 7.96 17.14
C LEU A 234 11.84 8.83 18.38
N VAL A 235 10.63 8.87 18.95
CA VAL A 235 10.30 9.63 20.15
C VAL A 235 10.18 8.71 21.36
N GLY A 236 10.74 9.11 22.49
CA GLY A 236 10.74 8.34 23.73
C GLY A 236 11.61 8.97 24.81
N ARG A 237 12.24 8.17 25.66
CA ARG A 237 13.22 8.63 26.66
C ARG A 237 14.53 7.90 26.47
N ARG A 238 15.64 8.63 26.49
CA ARG A 238 16.99 8.10 26.24
C ARG A 238 17.04 7.27 24.95
N VAL A 239 16.42 7.80 23.90
CA VAL A 239 16.17 7.05 22.65
C VAL A 239 17.46 6.64 21.95
N ALA A 240 18.58 7.33 22.20
CA ALA A 240 19.88 6.89 21.69
C ALA A 240 20.30 5.49 22.16
N GLN A 241 19.80 5.01 23.31
CA GLN A 241 20.09 3.64 23.76
C GLN A 241 19.31 2.57 22.97
N ARG A 242 18.31 2.98 22.19
CA ARG A 242 17.53 2.13 21.27
C ARG A 242 17.96 2.30 19.80
N LEU A 243 19.07 3.01 19.58
CA LEU A 243 19.62 3.27 18.24
C LEU A 243 20.10 1.98 17.58
N SER A 244 20.61 1.01 18.34
CA SER A 244 21.10 -0.28 17.81
C SER A 244 20.03 -1.02 16.99
N GLU A 245 18.80 -1.04 17.49
CA GLU A 245 17.67 -1.73 16.90
C GLU A 245 17.25 -1.06 15.58
N ALA A 246 17.21 0.28 15.56
CA ALA A 246 16.93 1.04 14.35
C ALA A 246 18.05 0.87 13.31
N LEU A 247 19.33 0.95 13.74
CA LEU A 247 20.49 0.79 12.86
C LEU A 247 20.60 -0.61 12.28
N GLU A 248 20.14 -1.65 12.98
CA GLU A 248 20.11 -3.00 12.42
C GLU A 248 19.25 -3.06 11.15
N VAL A 249 18.12 -2.36 11.15
CA VAL A 249 17.25 -2.26 9.97
C VAL A 249 17.93 -1.45 8.86
N PHE A 250 18.55 -0.31 9.17
CA PHE A 250 19.35 0.45 8.19
C PHE A 250 20.49 -0.39 7.60
N ASN A 251 21.16 -1.22 8.40
CA ASN A 251 22.25 -2.09 7.96
C ASN A 251 21.77 -3.22 7.04
N LYS A 252 20.56 -3.76 7.26
CA LYS A 252 19.93 -4.74 6.35
C LYS A 252 19.70 -4.14 4.96
N HIS A 253 19.46 -2.83 4.90
CA HIS A 253 19.22 -2.08 3.67
C HIS A 253 20.43 -1.23 3.27
N SER A 254 21.54 -1.90 2.91
CA SER A 254 22.81 -1.25 2.54
C SER A 254 22.73 -0.19 1.42
N SER A 255 21.64 -0.16 0.64
CA SER A 255 21.38 0.86 -0.39
C SER A 255 20.74 2.15 0.15
N VAL A 256 20.27 2.17 1.41
CA VAL A 256 19.58 3.32 1.99
C VAL A 256 20.59 4.33 2.49
N CYS A 257 20.45 5.56 1.98
CA CYS A 257 21.31 6.67 2.36
C CYS A 257 20.61 7.51 3.45
N VAL A 258 21.15 7.45 4.67
CA VAL A 258 20.79 8.40 5.73
C VAL A 258 21.52 9.70 5.48
N HIS A 259 20.78 10.74 5.07
CA HIS A 259 21.35 12.04 4.70
C HIS A 259 21.65 12.90 5.91
N LEU A 260 20.86 12.77 6.98
CA LEU A 260 21.01 13.53 8.22
C LEU A 260 20.52 12.70 9.39
N ILE A 261 21.25 12.77 10.50
CA ILE A 261 20.81 12.28 11.81
C ILE A 261 20.78 13.48 12.75
N SER A 262 19.64 13.70 13.41
CA SER A 262 19.47 14.74 14.43
C SER A 262 19.02 14.09 15.72
N GLN A 263 19.73 14.36 16.81
CA GLN A 263 19.34 13.92 18.15
C GLN A 263 19.04 15.16 19.00
N SER A 264 17.89 15.16 19.67
CA SER A 264 17.56 16.25 20.60
C SER A 264 18.49 16.24 21.81
N ALA A 265 18.84 17.42 22.33
CA ALA A 265 19.69 17.54 23.53
C ALA A 265 19.07 16.89 24.78
N SER A 266 17.74 16.73 24.79
CA SER A 266 16.99 16.04 25.84
C SER A 266 17.03 14.52 25.72
N ASP A 267 17.60 13.96 24.62
CA ASP A 267 17.60 12.53 24.30
C ASP A 267 16.19 11.92 24.27
N VAL A 268 15.20 12.75 23.90
CA VAL A 268 13.78 12.38 23.76
C VAL A 268 13.42 12.05 22.31
N ASN A 269 14.14 12.65 21.35
CA ASN A 269 13.87 12.49 19.93
C ASN A 269 15.17 12.21 19.17
N LEU A 270 15.12 11.21 18.30
CA LEU A 270 16.17 10.86 17.37
C LEU A 270 15.57 10.73 15.98
N THR A 271 15.98 11.61 15.07
CA THR A 271 15.42 11.72 13.73
C THR A 271 16.44 11.37 12.66
N PHE A 272 16.02 10.54 11.71
CA PHE A 272 16.76 10.20 10.50
C PHE A 272 16.07 10.84 9.30
N ILE A 273 16.84 11.52 8.45
CA ILE A 273 16.35 12.02 7.17
C ILE A 273 16.85 11.10 6.07
N VAL A 274 15.92 10.48 5.37
CA VAL A 274 16.18 9.57 4.24
C VAL A 274 15.39 10.00 3.01
N ASN A 275 15.62 9.35 1.87
CA ASN A 275 14.72 9.55 0.72
C ASN A 275 13.32 9.04 1.07
N GLN A 276 12.28 9.69 0.54
CA GLN A 276 10.90 9.28 0.83
C GLN A 276 10.62 7.82 0.47
N SER A 277 11.09 7.35 -0.69
CA SER A 277 10.96 5.95 -1.12
C SER A 277 11.61 4.95 -0.16
N ASP A 278 12.70 5.35 0.51
CA ASP A 278 13.39 4.50 1.48
C ASP A 278 12.61 4.41 2.79
N ALA A 279 12.05 5.55 3.25
CA ALA A 279 11.21 5.59 4.45
C ALA A 279 9.98 4.70 4.31
N GLU A 280 9.28 4.77 3.17
CA GLU A 280 8.08 3.97 2.90
C GLU A 280 8.35 2.46 2.92
N ARG A 281 9.55 2.02 2.50
CA ARG A 281 9.95 0.61 2.53
C ARG A 281 10.27 0.11 3.93
N MET A 282 10.98 0.93 4.72
CA MET A 282 11.59 0.48 5.97
C MET A 282 10.70 0.68 7.19
N ILE A 283 9.71 1.56 7.11
CA ILE A 283 8.92 1.97 8.28
C ILE A 283 8.36 0.80 9.09
N HIS A 284 7.81 -0.23 8.42
CA HIS A 284 7.27 -1.41 9.09
C HIS A 284 8.37 -2.20 9.80
N GLU A 285 9.51 -2.41 9.15
CA GLU A 285 10.63 -3.14 9.73
C GLU A 285 11.25 -2.40 10.92
N ILE A 286 11.38 -1.07 10.83
CA ILE A 286 11.86 -0.23 11.94
C ILE A 286 10.88 -0.30 13.11
N HIS A 287 9.57 -0.18 12.83
CA HIS A 287 8.55 -0.28 13.86
C HIS A 287 8.56 -1.65 14.54
N ASP A 288 8.57 -2.75 13.77
CA ASP A 288 8.57 -4.10 14.31
C ASP A 288 9.88 -4.43 15.05
N ALA A 289 11.03 -3.93 14.60
CA ALA A 289 12.30 -4.09 15.31
C ALA A 289 12.29 -3.39 16.68
N ILE A 290 11.67 -2.21 16.75
CA ILE A 290 11.64 -1.39 17.98
C ILE A 290 10.54 -1.85 18.94
N PHE A 291 9.37 -2.24 18.44
CA PHE A 291 8.15 -2.49 19.22
C PHE A 291 7.65 -3.93 19.16
N GLY A 292 8.19 -4.79 18.30
CA GLY A 292 7.68 -6.15 18.04
C GLY A 292 7.88 -7.14 19.19
N SER A 293 8.97 -7.00 19.96
CA SER A 293 9.34 -7.89 21.08
C SER A 293 9.15 -7.26 22.47
N VAL A 294 8.58 -6.06 22.54
CA VAL A 294 8.61 -5.26 23.78
C VAL A 294 7.42 -5.58 24.69
N SER A 295 7.68 -6.24 25.83
CA SER A 295 6.75 -6.39 26.95
C SER A 295 6.74 -5.13 27.83
N GLN A 296 6.12 -4.05 27.34
CA GLN A 296 5.91 -2.82 28.13
C GLN A 296 4.43 -2.69 28.54
N GLU A 297 3.98 -3.55 29.45
CA GLU A 297 2.55 -3.66 29.83
C GLU A 297 1.97 -2.40 30.48
N ASP A 298 2.81 -1.59 31.13
CA ASP A 298 2.39 -0.39 31.89
C ASP A 298 2.26 0.89 31.05
N THR A 299 2.96 0.98 29.91
CA THR A 299 3.02 2.19 29.06
C THR A 299 2.38 1.98 27.70
N LEU A 300 2.44 0.76 27.17
CA LEU A 300 1.86 0.38 25.89
C LEU A 300 0.66 -0.56 26.11
N GLY A 301 -0.41 -0.26 25.40
CA GLY A 301 -1.66 -0.99 25.41
C GLY A 301 -1.74 -2.10 24.39
N PRO A 302 -2.96 -2.64 24.22
CA PRO A 302 -3.19 -3.65 23.22
C PRO A 302 -2.80 -3.14 21.84
N ARG A 303 -2.50 -4.08 20.95
CA ARG A 303 -2.26 -3.77 19.55
C ARG A 303 -3.51 -3.14 18.96
N PHE A 304 -3.34 -2.23 18.02
CA PHE A 304 -4.42 -1.53 17.37
C PHE A 304 -5.40 -2.52 16.75
N GLY A 305 -4.90 -3.58 16.10
CA GLY A 305 -5.75 -4.66 15.59
C GLY A 305 -6.61 -5.36 16.65
N SER A 306 -6.20 -5.38 17.92
CA SER A 306 -6.96 -5.97 19.04
C SER A 306 -7.91 -4.98 19.75
N LEU A 307 -7.71 -3.66 19.58
CA LEU A 307 -8.57 -2.63 20.17
C LEU A 307 -9.84 -2.38 19.39
N LEU A 308 -9.92 -2.92 18.18
CA LEU A 308 -11.15 -3.01 17.43
C LEU A 308 -11.93 -4.19 18.05
N THR A 309 -12.83 -3.94 19.01
CA THR A 309 -13.63 -5.01 19.62
C THR A 309 -14.41 -5.72 18.52
N PRO A 310 -14.59 -7.04 18.65
CA PRO A 310 -15.61 -7.78 17.95
C PRO A 310 -16.97 -7.52 18.61
N TYR A 311 -17.44 -6.27 18.69
CA TYR A 311 -18.86 -6.03 18.94
C TYR A 311 -19.55 -6.29 17.62
N ALA A 312 -20.15 -7.48 17.53
CA ALA A 312 -20.96 -7.95 16.43
C ALA A 312 -20.46 -7.40 15.08
N VAL A 313 -19.52 -8.15 14.50
CA VAL A 313 -19.61 -8.41 13.07
C VAL A 313 -21.05 -8.90 12.85
N GLU A 314 -22.00 -7.98 12.65
CA GLU A 314 -22.94 -8.15 11.56
C GLU A 314 -22.03 -8.41 10.36
N SER A 315 -21.81 -9.72 10.16
CA SER A 315 -21.50 -10.50 8.96
C SER A 315 -20.80 -9.90 7.74
N ASP A 316 -20.45 -8.63 7.68
CA ASP A 316 -20.42 -7.95 6.39
C ASP A 316 -19.05 -7.38 6.00
N LEU A 317 -18.02 -7.44 6.87
CA LEU A 317 -16.67 -6.97 6.50
C LEU A 317 -15.49 -7.87 6.96
N VAL A 318 -15.73 -9.09 7.47
CA VAL A 318 -14.68 -10.12 7.40
C VAL A 318 -14.71 -10.66 5.99
N ASN A 319 -13.66 -10.39 5.22
CA ASN A 319 -13.60 -10.96 3.89
C ASN A 319 -13.50 -12.49 4.00
N HIS A 320 -14.23 -13.19 3.14
CA HIS A 320 -14.29 -14.64 3.19
C HIS A 320 -13.17 -15.29 2.35
N VAL A 321 -11.90 -14.85 2.48
CA VAL A 321 -10.78 -15.52 1.77
C VAL A 321 -10.59 -16.96 2.27
N SER A 322 -10.81 -17.14 3.57
CA SER A 322 -10.62 -18.40 4.27
C SER A 322 -11.70 -18.67 5.32
N GLY A 323 -12.79 -17.92 5.26
CA GLY A 323 -13.96 -18.06 6.14
C GLY A 323 -14.68 -19.41 5.97
N PRO A 324 -15.71 -19.70 6.79
CA PRO A 324 -16.37 -21.00 6.82
C PRO A 324 -17.03 -21.38 5.48
N ASP A 325 -17.49 -20.40 4.71
CA ASP A 325 -18.28 -20.60 3.49
C ASP A 325 -17.46 -20.65 2.19
N VAL A 326 -16.12 -20.71 2.29
CA VAL A 326 -15.27 -20.84 1.10
C VAL A 326 -15.40 -22.21 0.45
N TRP A 327 -15.34 -22.24 -0.88
CA TRP A 327 -15.57 -23.44 -1.69
C TRP A 327 -14.70 -24.63 -1.25
N TRP A 328 -13.43 -24.41 -0.90
CA TRP A 328 -12.50 -25.49 -0.56
C TRP A 328 -12.80 -26.10 0.82
N ARG A 329 -13.46 -25.37 1.72
CA ARG A 329 -13.98 -25.93 2.98
C ARG A 329 -15.24 -26.75 2.72
N GLN A 330 -16.14 -26.23 1.88
CA GLN A 330 -17.36 -26.94 1.48
C GLN A 330 -17.04 -28.25 0.75
N LYS A 331 -16.02 -28.24 -0.12
CA LYS A 331 -15.51 -29.39 -0.87
C LYS A 331 -14.35 -30.12 -0.18
N ARG A 332 -14.15 -29.91 1.13
CA ARG A 332 -13.04 -30.52 1.89
C ARG A 332 -12.91 -32.04 1.69
N GLY A 333 -14.04 -32.75 1.72
CA GLY A 333 -14.05 -34.21 1.55
C GLY A 333 -13.52 -34.65 0.19
N GLU A 334 -13.93 -33.95 -0.88
CA GLU A 334 -13.47 -34.19 -2.25
C GLU A 334 -11.97 -33.91 -2.40
N LEU A 335 -11.49 -32.80 -1.85
CA LEU A 335 -10.06 -32.44 -1.86
C LEU A 335 -9.18 -33.48 -1.14
N LEU A 336 -9.66 -34.01 -0.01
CA LEU A 336 -8.97 -35.10 0.69
C LEU A 336 -8.95 -36.39 -0.14
N CYS A 337 -10.06 -36.75 -0.78
CA CYS A 337 -10.11 -37.91 -1.68
C CYS A 337 -9.13 -37.77 -2.85
N LEU A 338 -9.08 -36.60 -3.50
CA LEU A 338 -8.14 -36.33 -4.61
C LEU A 338 -6.68 -36.52 -4.20
N MET A 339 -6.30 -36.10 -2.99
CA MET A 339 -4.94 -36.31 -2.47
C MET A 339 -4.67 -37.79 -2.16
N MET A 340 -5.67 -38.55 -1.71
CA MET A 340 -5.55 -39.99 -1.41
C MET A 340 -5.46 -40.86 -2.68
N GLU A 341 -6.05 -40.43 -3.78
CA GLU A 341 -6.02 -41.16 -5.06
C GLU A 341 -4.64 -41.10 -5.75
N LYS A 342 -3.80 -40.11 -5.40
CA LYS A 342 -2.46 -39.97 -5.97
C LYS A 342 -1.49 -41.00 -5.34
N SER A 343 -0.92 -41.86 -6.18
CA SER A 343 0.10 -42.83 -5.78
C SER A 343 1.34 -42.71 -6.68
N PRO A 344 2.49 -42.24 -6.15
CA PRO A 344 2.72 -41.76 -4.78
C PRO A 344 1.98 -40.41 -4.51
N PRO A 345 1.78 -40.03 -3.23
CA PRO A 345 1.23 -38.72 -2.86
C PRO A 345 2.05 -37.59 -3.45
N GLN A 346 1.38 -36.59 -4.04
CA GLN A 346 1.99 -35.45 -4.70
C GLN A 346 1.15 -34.20 -4.49
N PRO A 347 1.76 -33.00 -4.50
CA PRO A 347 1.02 -31.75 -4.36
C PRO A 347 0.20 -31.44 -5.61
N LEU A 348 -0.95 -30.80 -5.42
CA LEU A 348 -1.90 -30.45 -6.48
C LEU A 348 -2.31 -28.99 -6.42
N TYR A 349 -2.32 -28.31 -7.56
CA TYR A 349 -3.17 -27.14 -7.77
C TYR A 349 -4.59 -27.63 -8.05
N VAL A 350 -5.56 -27.16 -7.26
CA VAL A 350 -6.97 -27.46 -7.47
C VAL A 350 -7.74 -26.18 -7.69
N TYR A 351 -8.50 -26.12 -8.79
CA TYR A 351 -9.36 -24.99 -9.14
C TYR A 351 -10.83 -25.39 -9.14
N ASP A 352 -11.67 -24.53 -8.60
CA ASP A 352 -13.12 -24.76 -8.56
C ASP A 352 -13.82 -24.13 -9.77
N SER A 353 -14.41 -24.96 -10.62
CA SER A 353 -15.07 -24.54 -11.85
C SER A 353 -16.34 -23.70 -11.60
N GLU A 354 -17.08 -23.99 -10.54
CA GLU A 354 -18.27 -23.23 -10.15
C GLU A 354 -17.90 -21.82 -9.70
N HIS A 355 -16.85 -21.67 -8.89
CA HIS A 355 -16.38 -20.38 -8.42
C HIS A 355 -15.81 -19.53 -9.57
N LEU A 356 -15.06 -20.14 -10.49
CA LEU A 356 -14.60 -19.49 -11.73
C LEU A 356 -15.77 -18.95 -12.55
N THR A 357 -16.77 -19.80 -12.79
CA THR A 357 -17.97 -19.45 -13.55
C THR A 357 -18.76 -18.34 -12.87
N HIS A 358 -18.94 -18.43 -11.55
CA HIS A 358 -19.63 -17.41 -10.76
C HIS A 358 -18.90 -16.06 -10.82
N ARG A 359 -17.57 -16.05 -10.66
CA ARG A 359 -16.76 -14.83 -10.75
C ARG A 359 -16.87 -14.20 -12.13
N ALA A 360 -16.78 -15.01 -13.20
CA ALA A 360 -16.95 -14.56 -14.57
C ALA A 360 -18.31 -13.91 -14.81
N ARG A 361 -19.40 -14.59 -14.40
CA ARG A 361 -20.76 -14.05 -14.50
C ARG A 361 -20.96 -12.76 -13.73
N SER A 362 -20.44 -12.70 -12.50
CA SER A 362 -20.50 -11.50 -11.67
C SER A 362 -19.85 -10.31 -12.38
N VAL A 363 -18.61 -10.45 -12.84
CA VAL A 363 -17.88 -9.40 -13.56
C VAL A 363 -18.57 -9.00 -14.87
N MET A 364 -19.01 -9.98 -15.66
CA MET A 364 -19.74 -9.72 -16.91
C MET A 364 -21.08 -9.03 -16.65
N SER A 365 -21.80 -9.40 -15.58
CA SER A 365 -23.06 -8.72 -15.20
C SER A 365 -22.84 -7.27 -14.75
N THR A 366 -21.77 -7.03 -13.99
CA THR A 366 -21.46 -5.72 -13.41
C THR A 366 -20.99 -4.73 -14.48
N PHE A 367 -20.12 -5.16 -15.40
CA PHE A 367 -19.44 -4.24 -16.32
C PHE A 367 -19.86 -4.37 -17.78
N HIS A 368 -20.09 -5.60 -18.29
CA HIS A 368 -20.38 -5.83 -19.71
C HIS A 368 -21.88 -5.75 -20.01
N ASN A 369 -22.69 -6.55 -19.33
CA ASN A 369 -24.15 -6.61 -19.55
C ASN A 369 -24.89 -5.42 -18.88
N ASN A 370 -24.18 -4.61 -18.11
CA ASN A 370 -24.71 -3.39 -17.53
C ASN A 370 -24.78 -2.29 -18.59
N LYS A 371 -25.99 -1.98 -19.07
CA LYS A 371 -26.23 -0.95 -20.10
C LYS A 371 -25.72 0.44 -19.75
N GLN A 372 -25.47 0.75 -18.47
CA GLN A 372 -24.90 2.03 -18.07
C GLN A 372 -23.38 2.10 -18.28
N ILE A 373 -22.72 0.95 -18.47
CA ILE A 373 -21.27 0.82 -18.58
C ILE A 373 -20.88 0.25 -19.95
N ASP A 374 -21.40 -0.94 -20.28
CA ASP A 374 -21.14 -1.67 -21.54
C ASP A 374 -19.64 -1.77 -21.85
N ALA A 375 -18.85 -2.20 -20.87
CA ALA A 375 -17.40 -2.35 -20.99
C ALA A 375 -17.04 -3.73 -21.57
N SER A 376 -16.00 -3.77 -22.40
CA SER A 376 -15.37 -5.02 -22.82
C SER A 376 -14.42 -5.52 -21.73
N VAL A 377 -14.58 -6.76 -21.29
CA VAL A 377 -13.77 -7.37 -20.24
C VAL A 377 -12.80 -8.38 -20.87
N TYR A 378 -11.50 -8.16 -20.69
CA TYR A 378 -10.44 -9.03 -21.18
C TYR A 378 -9.76 -9.74 -20.00
N TYR A 379 -9.81 -11.07 -19.94
CA TYR A 379 -9.07 -11.81 -18.93
C TYR A 379 -7.57 -11.76 -19.26
N ALA A 380 -6.76 -11.24 -18.33
CA ALA A 380 -5.30 -11.20 -18.46
C ALA A 380 -4.70 -12.59 -18.21
N ILE A 381 -4.36 -13.32 -19.28
CA ILE A 381 -4.08 -14.76 -19.19
C ILE A 381 -2.76 -15.10 -18.49
N LYS A 382 -1.85 -14.12 -18.38
CA LYS A 382 -0.64 -14.18 -17.53
C LYS A 382 -0.93 -14.53 -16.07
N ALA A 383 -2.15 -14.26 -15.60
CA ALA A 383 -2.59 -14.68 -14.27
C ALA A 383 -2.71 -16.21 -14.17
N ASN A 384 -3.34 -16.86 -15.16
CA ASN A 384 -3.42 -18.32 -15.30
C ASN A 384 -3.87 -18.71 -16.73
N SER A 385 -3.00 -19.36 -17.49
CA SER A 385 -3.25 -19.75 -18.89
C SER A 385 -3.74 -21.19 -19.05
N ASN A 386 -4.26 -21.82 -18.00
CA ASN A 386 -4.81 -23.18 -18.07
C ASN A 386 -5.95 -23.28 -19.12
N PRO A 387 -5.87 -24.16 -20.13
CA PRO A 387 -6.86 -24.24 -21.21
C PRO A 387 -8.31 -24.41 -20.75
N ASN A 388 -8.54 -25.15 -19.67
CA ASN A 388 -9.89 -25.37 -19.15
C ASN A 388 -10.44 -24.12 -18.44
N ILE A 389 -9.59 -23.36 -17.75
CA ILE A 389 -9.98 -22.04 -17.18
C ILE A 389 -10.30 -21.06 -18.31
N LEU A 390 -9.45 -21.03 -19.35
CA LEU A 390 -9.69 -20.21 -20.54
C LEU A 390 -11.01 -20.59 -21.24
N GLN A 391 -11.33 -21.89 -21.33
CA GLN A 391 -12.60 -22.36 -21.89
C GLN A 391 -13.82 -21.87 -21.09
N ILE A 392 -13.74 -21.89 -19.75
CA ILE A 392 -14.80 -21.35 -18.88
C ILE A 392 -15.02 -19.87 -19.18
N PHE A 393 -13.96 -19.06 -19.19
CA PHE A 393 -14.08 -17.62 -19.44
C PHE A 393 -14.50 -17.29 -20.89
N TYR A 394 -14.08 -18.09 -21.87
CA TYR A 394 -14.54 -17.97 -23.25
C TYR A 394 -16.05 -18.16 -23.36
N ASN A 395 -16.60 -19.18 -22.68
CA ASN A 395 -18.02 -19.52 -22.66
C ASN A 395 -18.87 -18.43 -21.99
N GLU A 396 -18.33 -17.77 -20.96
CA GLU A 396 -18.98 -16.63 -20.30
C GLU A 396 -18.81 -15.30 -21.05
N GLY A 397 -18.14 -15.32 -22.22
CA GLY A 397 -18.10 -14.19 -23.16
C GLY A 397 -16.91 -13.25 -23.02
N LEU A 398 -15.95 -13.52 -22.13
CA LEU A 398 -14.79 -12.65 -21.91
C LEU A 398 -13.85 -12.61 -23.13
N GLY A 399 -13.22 -11.47 -23.37
CA GLY A 399 -12.02 -11.41 -24.22
C GLY A 399 -10.77 -11.90 -23.47
N PHE A 400 -9.63 -11.90 -24.14
CA PHE A 400 -8.33 -12.26 -23.56
C PHE A 400 -7.31 -11.17 -23.81
N GLU A 401 -6.60 -10.77 -22.76
CA GLU A 401 -5.40 -9.94 -22.84
C GLU A 401 -4.16 -10.84 -22.81
N CYS A 402 -3.31 -10.66 -23.82
CA CYS A 402 -2.11 -11.44 -24.08
C CYS A 402 -0.90 -10.49 -24.10
N VAL A 403 0.21 -10.90 -23.50
CA VAL A 403 1.45 -10.13 -23.45
C VAL A 403 2.58 -10.69 -24.30
N SER A 404 2.40 -11.90 -24.88
CA SER A 404 3.31 -12.48 -25.88
C SER A 404 2.55 -13.09 -27.05
N ILE A 405 3.23 -13.31 -28.18
CA ILE A 405 2.62 -13.96 -29.34
C ILE A 405 2.22 -15.43 -29.06
N GLU A 406 2.93 -16.13 -28.19
CA GLU A 406 2.60 -17.49 -27.76
C GLU A 406 1.27 -17.53 -27.01
N GLU A 407 1.00 -16.52 -26.18
CA GLU A 407 -0.29 -16.35 -25.51
C GLU A 407 -1.42 -16.13 -26.53
N VAL A 408 -1.19 -15.30 -27.56
CA VAL A 408 -2.15 -15.12 -28.66
C VAL A 408 -2.39 -16.43 -29.41
N ASN A 409 -1.33 -17.16 -29.74
CA ASN A 409 -1.42 -18.44 -30.46
C ASN A 409 -2.19 -19.49 -29.64
N LEU A 410 -1.96 -19.56 -28.33
CA LEU A 410 -2.73 -20.43 -27.43
C LEU A 410 -4.24 -20.13 -27.53
N ILE A 411 -4.62 -18.86 -27.48
CA ILE A 411 -6.03 -18.45 -27.60
C ILE A 411 -6.61 -18.80 -28.97
N LEU A 412 -5.85 -18.62 -30.04
CA LEU A 412 -6.30 -18.96 -31.40
C LEU A 412 -6.37 -20.47 -31.65
N GLU A 413 -5.51 -21.26 -31.00
CA GLU A 413 -5.56 -22.72 -31.04
C GLU A 413 -6.81 -23.25 -30.33
N LEU A 414 -7.07 -22.74 -29.12
CA LEU A 414 -8.25 -23.14 -28.33
C LEU A 414 -9.56 -22.63 -28.94
N PHE A 415 -9.56 -21.42 -29.50
CA PHE A 415 -10.75 -20.76 -30.03
C PHE A 415 -10.54 -20.21 -31.46
N PRO A 416 -10.44 -21.07 -32.49
CA PRO A 416 -10.12 -20.64 -33.85
C PRO A 416 -11.12 -19.64 -34.46
N SER A 417 -12.38 -19.66 -34.00
CA SER A 417 -13.47 -18.79 -34.45
C SER A 417 -13.64 -17.50 -33.63
N ILE A 418 -12.77 -17.23 -32.66
CA ILE A 418 -12.87 -16.03 -31.83
C ILE A 418 -12.77 -14.76 -32.69
N ASN A 419 -13.58 -13.74 -32.38
CA ASN A 419 -13.41 -12.43 -33.00
C ASN A 419 -12.10 -11.80 -32.52
N ARG A 420 -11.04 -11.97 -33.32
CA ARG A 420 -9.68 -11.57 -32.99
C ARG A 420 -9.56 -10.09 -32.65
N ARG A 421 -10.22 -9.22 -33.43
CA ARG A 421 -10.14 -7.78 -33.25
C ARG A 421 -10.83 -7.30 -31.97
N ASN A 422 -11.92 -7.94 -31.57
CA ASN A 422 -12.75 -7.49 -30.45
C ASN A 422 -12.60 -8.31 -29.16
N ARG A 423 -11.99 -9.50 -29.22
CA ARG A 423 -11.83 -10.39 -28.07
C ARG A 423 -10.38 -10.82 -27.81
N ILE A 424 -9.41 -10.35 -28.58
CA ILE A 424 -7.98 -10.53 -28.26
C ILE A 424 -7.30 -9.16 -28.25
N LEU A 425 -6.77 -8.81 -27.09
CA LEU A 425 -5.95 -7.62 -26.87
C LEU A 425 -4.50 -8.06 -26.67
N PHE A 426 -3.60 -7.58 -27.52
CA PHE A 426 -2.17 -7.85 -27.43
C PHE A 426 -1.45 -6.59 -26.89
N THR A 427 -0.89 -6.70 -25.69
CA THR A 427 -0.24 -5.59 -24.97
C THR A 427 1.22 -5.96 -24.65
N PRO A 428 2.09 -6.10 -25.67
CA PRO A 428 3.49 -6.45 -25.48
C PRO A 428 4.30 -5.29 -24.89
N ASN A 429 5.28 -5.60 -24.05
CA ASN A 429 6.31 -4.65 -23.63
C ASN A 429 7.71 -5.16 -24.01
N PHE A 430 8.52 -4.32 -24.66
CA PHE A 430 9.85 -4.65 -25.19
C PHE A 430 9.87 -5.92 -26.07
N ALA A 431 8.76 -6.25 -26.73
CA ALA A 431 8.71 -7.38 -27.66
C ALA A 431 9.57 -7.11 -28.90
N PRO A 432 10.11 -8.16 -29.54
CA PRO A 432 10.81 -8.03 -30.80
C PRO A 432 9.86 -7.63 -31.94
N ARG A 433 10.37 -6.91 -32.96
CA ARG A 433 9.60 -6.43 -34.12
C ARG A 433 8.68 -7.48 -34.75
N HIS A 434 9.15 -8.73 -34.86
CA HIS A 434 8.39 -9.81 -35.49
C HIS A 434 7.08 -10.17 -34.76
N GLU A 435 7.00 -9.95 -33.44
CA GLU A 435 5.74 -10.17 -32.70
C GLU A 435 4.67 -9.13 -33.10
N TYR A 436 5.07 -7.88 -33.34
CA TYR A 436 4.17 -6.84 -33.85
C TYR A 436 3.70 -7.15 -35.27
N GLU A 437 4.60 -7.56 -36.16
CA GLU A 437 4.27 -8.00 -37.53
C GLU A 437 3.27 -9.17 -37.51
N THR A 438 3.51 -10.16 -36.64
CA THR A 438 2.64 -11.32 -36.48
C THR A 438 1.26 -10.90 -35.96
N ALA A 439 1.20 -10.07 -34.91
CA ALA A 439 -0.05 -9.58 -34.34
C ALA A 439 -0.91 -8.81 -35.37
N ILE A 440 -0.28 -7.95 -36.18
CA ILE A 440 -0.96 -7.22 -37.27
C ILE A 440 -1.50 -8.21 -38.31
N SER A 441 -0.68 -9.19 -38.73
CA SER A 441 -1.10 -10.22 -39.70
C SER A 441 -2.27 -11.08 -39.19
N LEU A 442 -2.31 -11.35 -37.89
CA LEU A 442 -3.39 -12.11 -37.24
C LEU A 442 -4.67 -11.29 -37.06
N GLY A 443 -4.59 -9.96 -37.16
CA GLY A 443 -5.72 -9.04 -37.01
C GLY A 443 -6.17 -8.84 -35.57
N VAL A 444 -5.30 -9.06 -34.58
CA VAL A 444 -5.62 -8.79 -33.16
C VAL A 444 -5.53 -7.29 -32.85
N ARG A 445 -6.16 -6.84 -31.76
CA ARG A 445 -6.01 -5.44 -31.31
C ARG A 445 -4.66 -5.26 -30.64
N LEU A 446 -3.86 -4.31 -31.11
CA LEU A 446 -2.49 -4.09 -30.67
C LEU A 446 -2.39 -2.82 -29.81
N THR A 447 -1.82 -2.94 -28.63
CA THR A 447 -1.45 -1.83 -27.75
C THR A 447 0.06 -1.62 -27.77
N LEU A 448 0.50 -0.41 -28.07
CA LEU A 448 1.92 -0.03 -27.99
C LEU A 448 2.26 0.49 -26.59
N ASP A 449 3.22 -0.16 -25.95
CA ASP A 449 3.71 0.17 -24.62
C ASP A 449 4.82 1.23 -24.62
N ASN A 450 5.49 1.43 -25.76
CA ASN A 450 6.65 2.29 -25.90
C ASN A 450 6.56 3.10 -27.20
N ILE A 451 7.17 4.29 -27.22
CA ILE A 451 7.27 5.13 -28.42
C ILE A 451 8.27 4.58 -29.45
N TYR A 452 9.26 3.80 -29.03
CA TYR A 452 10.31 3.29 -29.90
C TYR A 452 9.78 2.53 -31.13
N PRO A 453 8.82 1.57 -31.03
CA PRO A 453 8.20 0.97 -32.21
C PRO A 453 7.63 2.00 -33.19
N LEU A 454 6.95 3.05 -32.71
CA LEU A 454 6.39 4.10 -33.56
C LEU A 454 7.46 4.90 -34.29
N GLN A 455 8.64 5.08 -33.71
CA GLN A 455 9.73 5.84 -34.32
C GLN A 455 10.59 5.02 -35.28
N CYS A 456 10.86 3.77 -34.91
CA CYS A 456 11.84 2.95 -35.62
C CYS A 456 11.18 1.99 -36.61
N TRP A 457 9.93 1.61 -36.38
CA TRP A 457 9.18 0.65 -37.20
C TRP A 457 7.83 1.25 -37.67
N THR A 458 7.81 2.55 -37.90
CA THR A 458 6.62 3.33 -38.29
C THR A 458 5.88 2.70 -39.48
N ASP A 459 6.63 2.15 -40.43
CA ASP A 459 6.14 1.47 -41.63
C ASP A 459 5.17 0.32 -41.32
N LEU A 460 5.33 -0.36 -40.18
CA LEU A 460 4.45 -1.45 -39.77
C LEU A 460 3.04 -0.97 -39.40
N PHE A 461 2.90 0.27 -38.91
CA PHE A 461 1.66 0.76 -38.32
C PHE A 461 0.84 1.61 -39.28
N VAL A 462 1.37 1.92 -40.47
CA VAL A 462 0.64 2.69 -41.49
C VAL A 462 -0.65 1.97 -41.89
N GLY A 463 -1.78 2.67 -41.79
CA GLY A 463 -3.09 2.10 -42.08
C GLY A 463 -3.61 1.09 -41.06
N THR A 464 -2.89 0.88 -39.94
CA THR A 464 -3.32 0.01 -38.85
C THR A 464 -3.89 0.85 -37.69
N GLY A 465 -5.01 0.39 -37.12
CA GLY A 465 -5.54 0.94 -35.89
C GLY A 465 -4.81 0.38 -34.67
N ILE A 466 -4.22 1.25 -33.86
CA ILE A 466 -3.45 0.90 -32.65
C ILE A 466 -4.04 1.53 -31.39
N MET A 467 -3.76 0.93 -30.24
CA MET A 467 -3.91 1.56 -28.93
C MET A 467 -2.57 2.02 -28.39
N LEU A 468 -2.56 3.04 -27.54
CA LEU A 468 -1.36 3.52 -26.85
C LEU A 468 -1.49 3.32 -25.36
N ARG A 469 -0.52 2.65 -24.72
CA ARG A 469 -0.44 2.60 -23.26
C ARG A 469 0.27 3.85 -22.75
N ILE A 470 -0.36 4.56 -21.82
CA ILE A 470 0.12 5.81 -21.24
C ILE A 470 0.61 5.54 -19.82
N ASP A 471 1.78 6.07 -19.51
CA ASP A 471 2.25 6.25 -18.14
C ASP A 471 1.87 7.68 -17.67
N PRO A 472 0.97 7.82 -16.68
CA PRO A 472 0.61 9.13 -16.13
C PRO A 472 1.73 9.78 -15.31
N GLY A 473 2.85 9.09 -15.06
CA GLY A 473 3.97 9.58 -14.26
C GLY A 473 3.78 9.39 -12.75
N GLN A 474 2.65 8.85 -12.30
CA GLN A 474 2.36 8.45 -10.91
C GLN A 474 1.61 7.12 -10.89
N GLY A 475 2.12 6.10 -10.19
CA GLY A 475 1.46 4.80 -10.06
C GLY A 475 1.15 4.43 -8.60
N LYS A 476 0.05 3.67 -8.39
CA LYS A 476 -0.47 3.27 -7.08
C LYS A 476 -0.40 1.74 -6.96
N GLY A 477 0.62 1.22 -6.29
CA GLY A 477 0.75 -0.22 -6.00
C GLY A 477 1.36 -0.47 -4.64
N HIS A 478 0.93 -1.54 -3.96
CA HIS A 478 1.36 -1.88 -2.58
C HIS A 478 2.84 -2.32 -2.45
N HIS A 479 3.57 -2.51 -3.56
CA HIS A 479 5.03 -2.78 -3.58
C HIS A 479 5.72 -2.21 -4.84
N GLU A 480 7.01 -1.84 -4.74
CA GLU A 480 7.83 -1.33 -5.86
C GLU A 480 7.81 -2.26 -7.10
N LYS A 481 7.74 -3.58 -6.90
CA LYS A 481 7.72 -4.58 -8.00
C LYS A 481 6.37 -4.74 -8.70
N VAL A 482 5.29 -4.15 -8.17
CA VAL A 482 3.92 -4.22 -8.75
C VAL A 482 3.37 -2.85 -9.12
N ASN A 483 4.17 -1.80 -8.97
CA ASN A 483 3.86 -0.47 -9.46
C ASN A 483 4.20 -0.39 -10.96
N THR A 484 3.21 -0.12 -11.80
CA THR A 484 3.35 -0.13 -13.27
C THR A 484 3.31 1.28 -13.88
N ALA A 485 3.37 2.34 -13.07
CA ALA A 485 3.42 3.73 -13.51
C ALA A 485 4.43 4.56 -12.67
N GLY A 486 4.95 5.65 -13.25
CA GLY A 486 5.93 6.55 -12.62
C GLY A 486 7.39 6.37 -13.08
N LYS A 487 8.29 7.25 -12.60
CA LYS A 487 9.67 7.43 -13.10
C LYS A 487 10.56 6.16 -13.16
N GLN A 488 10.23 5.13 -12.40
CA GLN A 488 10.97 3.85 -12.39
C GLN A 488 10.23 2.72 -13.10
N SER A 489 9.01 2.98 -13.62
CA SER A 489 8.25 2.03 -14.42
C SER A 489 8.87 1.90 -15.81
N LYS A 490 8.98 0.67 -16.29
CA LYS A 490 9.38 0.37 -17.67
C LYS A 490 8.19 0.31 -18.64
N PHE A 491 6.99 0.68 -18.18
CA PHE A 491 5.74 0.47 -18.91
C PHE A 491 5.11 1.79 -19.32
N GLY A 492 4.60 1.82 -20.55
CA GLY A 492 3.80 2.93 -21.06
C GLY A 492 4.64 4.07 -21.62
N ILE A 493 4.04 4.81 -22.55
CA ILE A 493 4.56 6.06 -23.08
C ILE A 493 4.30 7.14 -22.03
N HIS A 494 5.35 7.79 -21.56
CA HIS A 494 5.22 8.85 -20.57
C HIS A 494 4.36 9.99 -21.12
N VAL A 495 3.46 10.52 -20.29
CA VAL A 495 2.51 11.56 -20.69
C VAL A 495 3.17 12.81 -21.30
N SER A 496 4.43 13.13 -20.94
CA SER A 496 5.19 14.23 -21.56
C SER A 496 5.42 14.05 -23.06
N ASP A 497 5.48 12.80 -23.53
CA ASP A 497 5.83 12.48 -24.91
C ASP A 497 4.59 12.40 -25.81
N ILE A 498 3.39 12.53 -25.25
CA ILE A 498 2.12 12.31 -25.95
C ILE A 498 1.93 13.29 -27.12
N ALA A 499 2.38 14.53 -26.98
CA ALA A 499 2.33 15.53 -28.04
C ALA A 499 3.23 15.15 -29.22
N TRP A 500 4.37 14.52 -28.94
CA TRP A 500 5.28 14.05 -29.97
C TRP A 500 4.75 12.77 -30.66
N VAL A 501 4.18 11.83 -29.90
CA VAL A 501 3.49 10.67 -30.46
C VAL A 501 2.38 11.10 -31.42
N ARG A 502 1.59 12.11 -31.05
CA ARG A 502 0.58 12.68 -31.94
C ARG A 502 1.17 13.12 -33.27
N LEU A 503 2.29 13.85 -33.27
CA LEU A 503 2.94 14.29 -34.50
C LEU A 503 3.38 13.10 -35.37
N ILE A 504 4.04 12.10 -34.78
CA ILE A 504 4.46 10.88 -35.49
C ILE A 504 3.26 10.19 -36.14
N CYS A 505 2.16 10.01 -35.41
CA CYS A 505 0.98 9.35 -35.93
C CYS A 505 0.30 10.17 -37.05
N GLN A 506 0.24 11.50 -36.91
CA GLN A 506 -0.35 12.38 -37.93
C GLN A 506 0.47 12.39 -39.23
N ASP A 507 1.79 12.53 -39.13
CA ASP A 507 2.68 12.60 -40.30
C ASP A 507 2.70 11.29 -41.11
N ASN A 508 2.38 10.16 -40.46
CA ASN A 508 2.43 8.83 -41.06
C ASN A 508 1.04 8.19 -41.27
N ASN A 509 -0.06 8.92 -41.04
CA ASN A 509 -1.43 8.41 -41.14
C ASN A 509 -1.70 7.14 -40.31
N ILE A 510 -1.16 7.08 -39.09
CA ILE A 510 -1.41 6.00 -38.12
C ILE A 510 -2.65 6.35 -37.32
N VAL A 511 -3.60 5.41 -37.22
CA VAL A 511 -4.85 5.62 -36.49
C VAL A 511 -4.69 5.16 -35.05
N VAL A 512 -4.76 6.12 -34.11
CA VAL A 512 -4.87 5.82 -32.69
C VAL A 512 -6.35 5.63 -32.36
N GLU A 513 -6.78 4.39 -32.15
CA GLU A 513 -8.16 4.04 -31.83
C GLU A 513 -8.49 4.22 -30.34
N GLY A 514 -7.46 4.16 -29.49
CA GLY A 514 -7.64 4.11 -28.05
C GLY A 514 -6.42 4.41 -27.22
N LEU A 515 -6.67 4.78 -25.97
CA LEU A 515 -5.66 4.90 -24.94
C LEU A 515 -5.87 3.86 -23.84
N HIS A 516 -4.78 3.42 -23.23
CA HIS A 516 -4.74 2.43 -22.17
C HIS A 516 -3.88 2.94 -21.01
N ALA A 517 -4.28 2.68 -19.77
CA ALA A 517 -3.39 2.78 -18.63
C ALA A 517 -3.64 1.64 -17.65
N HIS A 518 -2.56 1.19 -17.01
CA HIS A 518 -2.61 0.18 -15.96
C HIS A 518 -1.76 0.68 -14.80
N LEU A 519 -2.41 1.00 -13.68
CA LEU A 519 -1.81 1.79 -12.59
C LEU A 519 -1.29 0.97 -11.40
N GLY A 520 -1.43 -0.36 -11.44
CA GLY A 520 -0.87 -1.26 -10.43
C GLY A 520 -1.56 -2.63 -10.40
N SER A 521 -1.13 -3.48 -9.47
CA SER A 521 -1.72 -4.81 -9.21
C SER A 521 -2.09 -4.99 -7.75
N GLY A 522 -3.24 -5.62 -7.49
CA GLY A 522 -3.65 -6.03 -6.15
C GLY A 522 -4.37 -4.93 -5.36
N ILE A 523 -4.98 -3.97 -6.06
CA ILE A 523 -5.59 -2.78 -5.46
C ILE A 523 -6.95 -3.17 -4.88
N THR A 524 -7.11 -2.94 -3.57
CA THR A 524 -8.34 -3.28 -2.84
C THR A 524 -8.98 -2.09 -2.13
N ASP A 525 -8.22 -1.04 -1.85
CA ASP A 525 -8.60 0.08 -0.98
C ASP A 525 -8.92 1.38 -1.72
N ASN A 526 -8.86 1.38 -3.06
CA ASN A 526 -9.12 2.56 -3.88
C ASN A 526 -10.01 2.23 -5.09
N ALA A 527 -11.32 2.21 -4.88
CA ALA A 527 -12.31 1.92 -5.92
C ALA A 527 -12.44 3.04 -6.97
N SER A 528 -12.19 4.31 -6.63
CA SER A 528 -12.32 5.43 -7.58
C SER A 528 -11.26 5.43 -8.68
N LEU A 529 -10.16 4.68 -8.49
CA LEU A 529 -9.02 4.63 -9.40
C LEU A 529 -9.38 4.37 -10.87
N TRP A 530 -10.30 3.44 -11.14
CA TRP A 530 -10.67 3.11 -12.53
C TRP A 530 -11.45 4.23 -13.20
N SER A 531 -12.32 4.93 -12.48
CA SER A 531 -12.99 6.14 -13.01
C SER A 531 -12.04 7.31 -13.17
N GLU A 532 -11.11 7.52 -12.23
CA GLU A 532 -10.04 8.54 -12.36
C GLU A 532 -9.18 8.27 -13.60
N THR A 533 -8.81 7.00 -13.83
CA THR A 533 -8.05 6.56 -15.00
C THR A 533 -8.83 6.79 -16.29
N ALA A 534 -10.13 6.49 -16.30
CA ALA A 534 -10.98 6.70 -17.47
C ALA A 534 -11.04 8.19 -17.85
N HIS A 535 -11.24 9.08 -16.88
CA HIS A 535 -11.23 10.53 -17.10
C HIS A 535 -9.87 11.02 -17.61
N PHE A 536 -8.78 10.61 -16.96
CA PHE A 536 -7.43 10.98 -17.38
C PHE A 536 -7.15 10.59 -18.84
N LEU A 537 -7.44 9.34 -19.21
CA LEU A 537 -7.24 8.86 -20.58
C LEU A 537 -8.16 9.57 -21.58
N TYR A 538 -9.41 9.85 -21.18
CA TYR A 538 -10.35 10.57 -22.02
C TYR A 538 -9.86 12.00 -22.32
N ASP A 539 -9.41 12.74 -21.31
CA ASP A 539 -8.92 14.12 -21.47
C ASP A 539 -7.71 14.17 -22.42
N LEU A 540 -6.80 13.18 -22.31
CA LEU A 540 -5.68 13.03 -23.23
C LEU A 540 -6.13 12.69 -24.65
N ALA A 541 -7.09 11.78 -24.80
CA ALA A 541 -7.64 11.39 -26.09
C ALA A 541 -8.33 12.59 -26.76
N GLU A 542 -9.16 13.34 -26.05
CA GLU A 542 -9.84 14.53 -26.58
C GLU A 542 -8.83 15.58 -27.06
N THR A 543 -7.76 15.79 -26.29
CA THR A 543 -6.74 16.81 -26.59
C THR A 543 -5.83 16.40 -27.75
N HIS A 544 -5.39 15.14 -27.80
CA HIS A 544 -4.32 14.70 -28.70
C HIS A 544 -4.77 13.77 -29.83
N PHE A 545 -5.85 13.01 -29.65
CA PHE A 545 -6.32 11.97 -30.57
C PHE A 545 -7.85 12.00 -30.70
N PRO A 546 -8.44 13.04 -31.32
CA PRO A 546 -9.90 13.25 -31.32
C PRO A 546 -10.73 12.15 -32.02
N ASN A 547 -10.08 11.24 -32.77
CA ASN A 547 -10.71 10.07 -33.37
C ASN A 547 -10.66 8.81 -32.48
N SER A 548 -10.00 8.89 -31.33
CA SER A 548 -9.89 7.80 -30.35
C SER A 548 -11.21 7.64 -29.62
N TYR A 549 -11.74 6.42 -29.60
CA TYR A 549 -13.04 6.09 -28.99
C TYR A 549 -12.94 4.96 -27.97
N LEU A 550 -11.77 4.33 -27.83
CA LEU A 550 -11.51 3.24 -26.91
C LEU A 550 -10.74 3.74 -25.68
N ILE A 551 -11.22 3.44 -24.48
CA ILE A 551 -10.52 3.77 -23.23
C ILE A 551 -10.38 2.48 -22.42
N ASN A 552 -9.15 2.03 -22.24
CA ASN A 552 -8.83 0.85 -21.46
C ASN A 552 -8.25 1.25 -20.09
N VAL A 553 -8.98 0.96 -19.03
CA VAL A 553 -8.57 1.28 -17.64
C VAL A 553 -7.68 0.20 -17.02
N GLY A 554 -7.28 -0.79 -17.82
CA GLY A 554 -6.37 -1.86 -17.43
C GLY A 554 -6.96 -2.80 -16.39
N GLY A 555 -6.07 -3.59 -15.79
CA GLY A 555 -6.40 -4.52 -14.71
C GLY A 555 -6.23 -3.93 -13.31
N GLY A 556 -5.64 -4.73 -12.44
CA GLY A 556 -5.17 -4.28 -11.12
C GLY A 556 -6.08 -4.63 -9.95
N PHE A 557 -7.30 -5.06 -10.24
CA PHE A 557 -8.31 -5.52 -9.28
C PHE A 557 -7.71 -6.54 -8.30
N GLY A 558 -7.65 -6.14 -7.03
CA GLY A 558 -7.13 -6.96 -5.95
C GLY A 558 -8.16 -7.93 -5.39
N VAL A 559 -7.66 -8.99 -4.78
CA VAL A 559 -8.46 -9.85 -3.90
C VAL A 559 -7.75 -9.90 -2.56
N PRO A 560 -8.52 -9.97 -1.46
CA PRO A 560 -7.93 -10.13 -0.15
C PRO A 560 -7.06 -11.41 -0.07
N GLN A 561 -5.98 -11.33 0.71
CA GLN A 561 -5.04 -12.44 0.96
C GLN A 561 -5.10 -12.94 2.41
N LYS A 562 -5.66 -12.13 3.32
CA LYS A 562 -5.98 -12.46 4.71
C LYS A 562 -7.38 -11.94 5.09
N PRO A 563 -8.05 -12.52 6.11
CA PRO A 563 -9.40 -12.12 6.53
C PRO A 563 -9.56 -10.65 6.89
N THR A 564 -8.47 -9.97 7.27
CA THR A 564 -8.46 -8.55 7.68
C THR A 564 -8.16 -7.58 6.55
N ASP A 565 -7.86 -8.08 5.34
CA ASP A 565 -7.66 -7.21 4.17
C ASP A 565 -8.97 -6.51 3.78
N VAL A 566 -8.83 -5.35 3.16
CA VAL A 566 -9.99 -4.66 2.57
C VAL A 566 -10.45 -5.44 1.33
N VAL A 567 -11.76 -5.58 1.15
CA VAL A 567 -12.33 -6.10 -0.10
C VAL A 567 -12.52 -4.94 -1.05
N LEU A 568 -12.13 -5.13 -2.32
CA LEU A 568 -12.43 -4.16 -3.35
C LEU A 568 -13.94 -4.00 -3.53
N ASP A 569 -14.46 -2.79 -3.29
CA ASP A 569 -15.86 -2.47 -3.55
C ASP A 569 -16.11 -2.36 -5.07
N ILE A 570 -16.47 -3.49 -5.67
CA ILE A 570 -16.74 -3.58 -7.10
C ILE A 570 -17.99 -2.77 -7.51
N VAL A 571 -18.90 -2.51 -6.58
CA VAL A 571 -20.11 -1.71 -6.81
C VAL A 571 -19.72 -0.24 -6.93
N GLU A 572 -18.80 0.24 -6.10
CA GLU A 572 -18.24 1.59 -6.21
C GLU A 572 -17.47 1.77 -7.52
N VAL A 573 -16.63 0.80 -7.91
CA VAL A 573 -15.94 0.82 -9.21
C VAL A 573 -16.95 0.95 -10.36
N SER A 574 -17.99 0.10 -10.33
CA SER A 574 -19.08 0.14 -11.31
C SER A 574 -19.80 1.49 -11.33
N ARG A 575 -20.09 2.08 -10.16
CA ARG A 575 -20.77 3.37 -10.06
C ARG A 575 -19.93 4.50 -10.68
N GLY A 576 -18.63 4.52 -10.41
CA GLY A 576 -17.69 5.48 -10.99
C GLY A 576 -17.62 5.38 -12.50
N LEU A 577 -17.48 4.17 -13.04
CA LEU A 577 -17.43 3.94 -14.49
C LEU A 577 -18.77 4.25 -15.18
N ALA A 578 -19.90 3.96 -14.54
CA ALA A 578 -21.23 4.33 -15.04
C ALA A 578 -21.41 5.86 -15.09
N GLN A 579 -20.86 6.60 -14.12
CA GLN A 579 -20.85 8.06 -14.14
C GLN A 579 -20.03 8.60 -15.31
N PHE A 580 -18.82 8.09 -15.49
CA PHE A 580 -17.98 8.41 -16.64
C PHE A 580 -18.72 8.17 -17.97
N LYS A 581 -19.36 7.00 -18.13
CA LYS A 581 -20.11 6.65 -19.35
C LYS A 581 -21.31 7.53 -19.62
N ARG A 582 -21.99 8.04 -18.59
CA ARG A 582 -23.06 9.03 -18.77
C ARG A 582 -22.54 10.36 -19.32
N GLN A 583 -21.34 10.76 -18.92
CA GLN A 583 -20.68 11.98 -19.40
C GLN A 583 -20.11 11.78 -20.82
N HIS A 584 -19.64 10.58 -21.14
CA HIS A 584 -18.96 10.26 -22.39
C HIS A 584 -19.60 9.03 -23.08
N PRO A 585 -20.84 9.13 -23.59
CA PRO A 585 -21.59 7.98 -24.10
C PRO A 585 -20.95 7.30 -25.31
N ALA A 586 -20.21 8.05 -26.14
CA ALA A 586 -19.54 7.54 -27.34
C ALA A 586 -18.30 6.68 -27.06
N VAL A 587 -17.73 6.75 -25.85
CA VAL A 587 -16.52 6.01 -25.48
C VAL A 587 -16.85 4.54 -25.24
N GLN A 588 -16.05 3.63 -25.78
CA GLN A 588 -16.07 2.20 -25.44
C GLN A 588 -15.04 1.91 -24.35
N LEU A 589 -15.50 1.45 -23.19
CA LEU A 589 -14.64 1.11 -22.07
C LEU A 589 -14.08 -0.31 -22.20
N MET A 590 -12.85 -0.50 -21.76
CA MET A 590 -12.21 -1.81 -21.63
C MET A 590 -11.54 -1.96 -20.26
N MET A 591 -11.43 -3.19 -19.78
CA MET A 591 -10.70 -3.54 -18.56
C MET A 591 -10.07 -4.92 -18.64
N GLU A 592 -9.03 -5.14 -17.83
CA GLU A 592 -8.16 -6.32 -17.93
C GLU A 592 -8.01 -7.09 -16.60
N PRO A 593 -9.10 -7.53 -15.92
CA PRO A 593 -8.97 -8.24 -14.65
C PRO A 593 -8.31 -9.60 -14.85
N GLY A 594 -7.17 -9.83 -14.17
CA GLY A 594 -6.48 -11.12 -14.11
C GLY A 594 -6.62 -11.78 -12.75
N ARG A 595 -5.94 -11.23 -11.73
CA ARG A 595 -5.94 -11.74 -10.35
C ARG A 595 -7.36 -11.93 -9.81
N TYR A 596 -8.19 -10.90 -9.95
CA TYR A 596 -9.58 -10.88 -9.47
C TYR A 596 -10.47 -11.98 -10.06
N MET A 597 -10.12 -12.51 -11.24
CA MET A 597 -10.91 -13.53 -11.90
C MET A 597 -10.62 -14.94 -11.38
N VAL A 598 -9.38 -15.21 -10.97
CA VAL A 598 -8.91 -16.60 -10.77
C VAL A 598 -8.29 -16.86 -9.39
N ALA A 599 -7.80 -15.83 -8.69
CA ALA A 599 -6.99 -16.03 -7.49
C ALA A 599 -7.68 -16.85 -6.38
N GLU A 600 -8.92 -16.50 -6.03
CA GLU A 600 -9.71 -17.15 -4.96
C GLU A 600 -10.28 -18.52 -5.38
N SER A 601 -10.32 -18.81 -6.69
CA SER A 601 -10.80 -20.09 -7.23
C SER A 601 -9.80 -21.23 -7.12
N GLY A 602 -8.53 -20.94 -6.82
CA GLY A 602 -7.46 -21.93 -6.81
C GLY A 602 -6.77 -22.05 -5.44
N VAL A 603 -6.52 -23.29 -5.03
CA VAL A 603 -5.69 -23.63 -3.87
C VAL A 603 -4.56 -24.58 -4.26
N ILE A 604 -3.54 -24.69 -3.41
CA ILE A 604 -2.55 -25.77 -3.49
C ILE A 604 -2.79 -26.72 -2.32
N LEU A 605 -2.90 -28.02 -2.61
CA LEU A 605 -2.87 -29.08 -1.63
C LEU A 605 -1.46 -29.67 -1.57
N SER A 606 -0.95 -29.90 -0.36
CA SER A 606 0.40 -30.41 -0.15
C SER A 606 0.45 -31.34 1.05
N ASN A 607 1.29 -32.37 0.98
CA ASN A 607 1.52 -33.27 2.10
C ASN A 607 2.58 -32.70 3.04
N VAL A 608 2.36 -32.85 4.34
CA VAL A 608 3.40 -32.63 5.34
C VAL A 608 4.43 -33.74 5.24
N THR A 609 5.67 -33.35 4.95
CA THR A 609 6.80 -34.28 4.80
C THR A 609 7.50 -34.51 6.14
N GLN A 610 7.80 -33.44 6.86
CA GLN A 610 8.57 -33.49 8.10
C GLN A 610 8.27 -32.30 9.00
N ILE A 611 8.45 -32.50 10.31
CA ILE A 611 8.36 -31.44 11.31
C ILE A 611 9.70 -31.39 12.04
N LYS A 612 10.25 -30.19 12.21
CA LYS A 612 11.52 -29.98 12.89
C LYS A 612 11.39 -28.83 13.87
N SER A 613 11.82 -29.06 15.11
CA SER A 613 12.00 -27.99 16.10
C SER A 613 13.46 -27.56 16.14
N LYS A 614 13.70 -26.25 16.23
CA LYS A 614 15.02 -25.66 16.46
C LYS A 614 14.83 -24.43 17.34
N ASP A 615 15.35 -24.51 18.56
CA ASP A 615 15.15 -23.47 19.59
C ASP A 615 13.64 -23.14 19.72
N ASP A 616 13.26 -21.87 19.64
CA ASP A 616 11.86 -21.42 19.72
C ASP A 616 11.08 -21.57 18.40
N TYR A 617 11.70 -22.11 17.34
CA TYR A 617 11.08 -22.25 16.02
C TYR A 617 10.64 -23.68 15.72
N HIS A 618 9.45 -23.82 15.16
CA HIS A 618 8.95 -25.07 14.59
C HIS A 618 8.79 -24.93 13.09
N PHE A 619 9.41 -25.83 12.33
CA PHE A 619 9.34 -25.87 10.89
C PHE A 619 8.38 -26.97 10.46
N LEU A 620 7.42 -26.61 9.61
CA LEU A 620 6.51 -27.52 8.94
C LEU A 620 6.94 -27.65 7.47
N GLY A 621 7.59 -28.77 7.16
CA GLY A 621 8.07 -29.07 5.81
C GLY A 621 6.96 -29.63 4.94
N LEU A 622 6.78 -29.04 3.75
CA LEU A 622 5.82 -29.45 2.74
C LEU A 622 6.51 -30.15 1.57
N ASP A 623 5.75 -30.92 0.78
CA ASP A 623 6.22 -31.48 -0.49
C ASP A 623 6.09 -30.49 -1.67
N VAL A 624 5.53 -29.30 -1.42
CA VAL A 624 5.49 -28.15 -2.33
C VAL A 624 6.39 -27.02 -1.83
N GLY A 625 7.05 -26.31 -2.74
CA GLY A 625 7.86 -25.14 -2.42
C GLY A 625 7.78 -24.04 -3.48
N MET A 626 8.76 -23.16 -3.50
CA MET A 626 8.88 -22.02 -4.42
C MET A 626 8.91 -22.42 -5.90
N ASN A 627 9.23 -23.68 -6.21
CA ASN A 627 9.15 -24.20 -7.57
C ASN A 627 7.71 -24.23 -8.10
N SER A 628 6.72 -24.39 -7.22
CA SER A 628 5.29 -24.28 -7.58
C SER A 628 4.74 -22.90 -7.23
N LEU A 629 5.07 -22.37 -6.04
CA LEU A 629 4.55 -21.08 -5.56
C LEU A 629 5.68 -20.14 -5.13
N ILE A 630 6.26 -19.42 -6.08
CA ILE A 630 7.38 -18.50 -5.82
C ILE A 630 6.95 -17.17 -5.17
N ARG A 631 5.65 -16.86 -5.14
CA ARG A 631 5.13 -15.54 -4.73
C ARG A 631 5.55 -15.11 -3.33
N PRO A 632 5.49 -15.96 -2.28
CA PRO A 632 5.97 -15.57 -0.95
C PRO A 632 7.44 -15.16 -0.97
N SER A 633 8.31 -15.88 -1.67
CA SER A 633 9.74 -15.57 -1.75
C SER A 633 10.02 -14.32 -2.60
N LEU A 634 9.31 -14.14 -3.72
CA LEU A 634 9.58 -13.08 -4.69
C LEU A 634 8.99 -11.72 -4.29
N TYR A 635 7.80 -11.76 -3.69
CA TYR A 635 6.97 -10.58 -3.40
C TYR A 635 6.66 -10.41 -1.91
N ASN A 636 7.14 -11.29 -1.03
CA ASN A 636 6.67 -11.38 0.36
C ASN A 636 5.14 -11.54 0.44
N ALA A 637 4.56 -12.20 -0.58
CA ALA A 637 3.11 -12.33 -0.69
C ALA A 637 2.55 -13.25 0.40
N HIS A 638 1.51 -12.78 1.07
CA HIS A 638 0.76 -13.57 2.02
C HIS A 638 -0.15 -14.58 1.30
N HIS A 639 -0.15 -15.83 1.78
CA HIS A 639 -1.17 -16.82 1.51
C HIS A 639 -1.60 -17.42 2.85
N ASP A 640 -2.92 -17.49 3.08
CA ASP A 640 -3.45 -18.25 4.18
C ASP A 640 -3.16 -19.74 4.00
N VAL A 641 -2.94 -20.43 5.12
CA VAL A 641 -2.59 -21.84 5.15
C VAL A 641 -3.40 -22.52 6.24
N PHE A 642 -3.99 -23.67 5.92
CA PHE A 642 -4.77 -24.47 6.89
C PHE A 642 -4.40 -25.95 6.81
N ASN A 643 -4.57 -26.65 7.93
CA ASN A 643 -4.49 -28.09 7.95
C ASN A 643 -5.86 -28.68 7.59
N LEU A 644 -5.94 -29.27 6.39
CA LEU A 644 -7.17 -29.83 5.83
C LEU A 644 -7.56 -31.16 6.49
N THR A 645 -6.66 -31.89 7.18
CA THR A 645 -7.00 -33.15 7.87
C THR A 645 -7.50 -32.94 9.30
N LYS A 646 -7.35 -31.74 9.86
CA LYS A 646 -7.75 -31.40 11.23
C LYS A 646 -8.99 -30.49 11.27
N ASN A 647 -9.71 -30.52 12.39
CA ASN A 647 -10.76 -29.55 12.69
C ASN A 647 -10.13 -28.39 13.46
N GLU A 648 -10.48 -27.16 13.12
CA GLU A 648 -9.92 -25.92 13.71
C GLU A 648 -10.40 -25.65 15.16
N SER A 649 -11.24 -26.52 15.71
CA SER A 649 -12.12 -26.23 16.85
C SER A 649 -11.46 -26.26 18.23
N ASN A 650 -10.14 -26.49 18.34
CA ASN A 650 -9.48 -26.57 19.64
C ASN A 650 -8.26 -25.62 19.75
N PRO A 651 -8.44 -24.41 20.30
CA PRO A 651 -7.36 -23.44 20.52
C PRO A 651 -6.21 -23.99 21.38
N ASP A 652 -6.53 -24.90 22.32
CA ASP A 652 -5.57 -25.50 23.26
C ASP A 652 -4.65 -26.54 22.58
N GLN A 653 -4.84 -26.81 21.28
CA GLN A 653 -4.02 -27.72 20.48
C GLN A 653 -3.48 -27.06 19.21
N THR A 654 -2.93 -25.86 19.36
CA THR A 654 -2.30 -25.12 18.26
C THR A 654 -0.80 -24.95 18.47
N GLN A 655 -0.08 -24.74 17.39
CA GLN A 655 1.36 -24.51 17.37
C GLN A 655 1.71 -23.53 16.24
N THR A 656 2.69 -22.67 16.49
CA THR A 656 3.20 -21.71 15.50
C THR A 656 4.27 -22.38 14.64
N TYR A 657 4.12 -22.34 13.32
CA TYR A 657 5.04 -22.94 12.36
C TYR A 657 5.63 -21.93 11.36
N GLN A 658 6.89 -22.16 11.00
CA GLN A 658 7.51 -21.70 9.76
C GLN A 658 7.22 -22.75 8.69
N ILE A 659 6.37 -22.41 7.72
CA ILE A 659 5.95 -23.34 6.66
C ILE A 659 6.91 -23.18 5.50
N VAL A 660 7.62 -24.26 5.17
CA VAL A 660 8.73 -24.26 4.21
C VAL A 660 8.58 -25.39 3.20
N GLY A 661 9.12 -25.18 2.01
CA GLY A 661 9.18 -26.21 0.99
C GLY A 661 10.46 -27.05 1.03
N PRO A 662 10.64 -27.95 0.07
CA PRO A 662 11.75 -28.90 0.02
C PRO A 662 12.89 -28.47 -0.93
N ILE A 663 12.91 -27.23 -1.40
CA ILE A 663 13.96 -26.66 -2.27
C ILE A 663 15.19 -26.32 -1.42
N CYS A 664 16.39 -26.55 -1.97
CA CYS A 664 17.65 -26.24 -1.31
C CYS A 664 17.99 -24.74 -1.39
N GLU A 665 17.07 -23.90 -0.90
CA GLU A 665 17.21 -22.45 -0.84
C GLU A 665 16.59 -21.94 0.45
N SER A 666 17.30 -21.04 1.13
CA SER A 666 16.84 -20.43 2.38
C SER A 666 15.54 -19.64 2.22
N GLY A 667 15.32 -19.11 1.02
CA GLY A 667 14.10 -18.41 0.63
C GLY A 667 12.90 -19.31 0.35
N ASP A 668 13.00 -20.64 0.44
CA ASP A 668 11.87 -21.57 0.20
C ASP A 668 10.87 -21.59 1.37
N VAL A 669 10.18 -20.47 1.53
CA VAL A 669 9.23 -20.20 2.59
C VAL A 669 7.87 -19.98 1.96
N ILE A 670 6.87 -20.71 2.44
CA ILE A 670 5.46 -20.55 2.04
C ILE A 670 4.75 -19.59 3.00
N GLY A 671 5.06 -19.65 4.29
CA GLY A 671 4.48 -18.78 5.30
C GLY A 671 5.30 -18.75 6.58
N LYS A 672 5.36 -17.58 7.23
CA LYS A 672 6.05 -17.38 8.50
C LYS A 672 5.04 -17.22 9.63
N ASP A 673 5.41 -17.70 10.82
CA ASP A 673 4.65 -17.53 12.06
C ASP A 673 3.16 -17.93 11.93
N ARG A 674 2.90 -19.08 11.27
CA ARG A 674 1.54 -19.58 11.02
C ARG A 674 1.05 -20.40 12.20
N VAL A 675 -0.04 -19.98 12.83
CA VAL A 675 -0.71 -20.75 13.87
C VAL A 675 -1.61 -21.79 13.22
N LEU A 676 -1.30 -23.07 13.43
CA LEU A 676 -2.08 -24.20 12.92
C LEU A 676 -2.41 -25.16 14.08
N PRO A 677 -3.45 -26.02 13.94
CA PRO A 677 -3.58 -27.17 14.81
C PRO A 677 -2.28 -27.98 14.84
N ILE A 678 -1.99 -28.65 15.97
CA ILE A 678 -0.84 -29.56 16.06
C ILE A 678 -0.92 -30.54 14.90
N THR A 679 0.08 -30.43 14.03
CA THR A 679 0.13 -31.10 12.74
C THR A 679 1.14 -32.24 12.80
N HIS A 680 0.93 -33.31 12.03
CA HIS A 680 1.82 -34.45 11.95
C HIS A 680 2.22 -34.76 10.50
N GLY A 681 3.22 -35.63 10.32
CA GLY A 681 3.56 -36.14 8.98
C GLY A 681 2.33 -36.79 8.32
N GLN A 682 2.22 -36.64 6.99
CA GLN A 682 1.09 -37.09 6.16
C GLN A 682 -0.22 -36.31 6.33
N ASP A 683 -0.30 -35.32 7.22
CA ASP A 683 -1.40 -34.36 7.18
C ASP A 683 -1.36 -33.59 5.84
N ILE A 684 -2.53 -33.12 5.41
CA ILE A 684 -2.68 -32.36 4.15
C ILE A 684 -2.87 -30.90 4.50
N ILE A 685 -2.05 -30.06 3.91
CA ILE A 685 -2.09 -28.61 4.03
C ILE A 685 -2.74 -28.03 2.78
N VAL A 686 -3.63 -27.05 2.97
CA VAL A 686 -4.18 -26.23 1.91
C VAL A 686 -3.56 -24.83 1.98
N ILE A 687 -3.06 -24.34 0.84
CA ILE A 687 -2.54 -22.98 0.66
C ILE A 687 -3.56 -22.22 -0.18
N CYS A 688 -4.18 -21.19 0.40
CA CYS A 688 -5.30 -20.46 -0.18
C CYS A 688 -4.85 -19.43 -1.23
N THR A 689 -5.79 -18.94 -2.03
CA THR A 689 -5.60 -17.81 -2.97
C THR A 689 -4.44 -18.02 -3.96
N ALA A 690 -4.25 -19.26 -4.39
CA ALA A 690 -3.13 -19.68 -5.24
C ALA A 690 -3.50 -19.71 -6.74
N GLY A 691 -4.70 -19.28 -7.10
CA GLY A 691 -5.21 -19.41 -8.46
C GLY A 691 -4.53 -18.50 -9.50
N ALA A 692 -3.96 -17.37 -9.07
CA ALA A 692 -3.33 -16.37 -9.93
C ALA A 692 -1.84 -16.23 -9.62
N TYR A 693 -1.00 -16.21 -10.67
CA TYR A 693 0.45 -16.04 -10.55
C TYR A 693 1.12 -17.10 -9.64
N GLY A 694 0.48 -18.27 -9.52
CA GLY A 694 1.05 -19.47 -8.91
C GLY A 694 1.67 -20.32 -10.00
N TYR A 695 0.87 -21.22 -10.58
CA TYR A 695 1.32 -22.13 -11.64
C TYR A 695 2.03 -21.43 -12.81
N SER A 696 1.54 -20.25 -13.25
CA SER A 696 2.15 -19.51 -14.36
C SER A 696 3.59 -19.04 -14.09
N MET A 697 3.99 -18.99 -12.81
CA MET A 697 5.36 -18.66 -12.37
C MET A 697 6.12 -19.88 -11.87
N GLY A 698 5.56 -21.08 -12.04
CA GLY A 698 6.18 -22.34 -11.65
C GLY A 698 7.47 -22.60 -12.44
N SER A 699 8.42 -23.28 -11.82
CA SER A 699 9.70 -23.64 -12.42
C SER A 699 10.06 -25.09 -12.09
N LYS A 700 10.99 -25.65 -12.86
CA LYS A 700 11.62 -26.94 -12.55
C LYS A 700 12.89 -26.76 -11.69
N TYR A 701 12.93 -25.73 -10.83
CA TYR A 701 14.09 -25.47 -9.98
C TYR A 701 14.37 -26.67 -9.08
N ASN A 702 15.66 -26.99 -8.89
CA ASN A 702 16.11 -28.22 -8.23
C ASN A 702 15.61 -29.51 -8.92
N MET A 703 15.26 -29.45 -10.22
CA MET A 703 14.70 -30.55 -11.02
C MET A 703 13.40 -31.13 -10.45
N ARG A 704 12.70 -30.37 -9.60
CA ARG A 704 11.41 -30.78 -9.04
C ARG A 704 10.28 -30.34 -9.97
N PRO A 705 9.31 -31.21 -10.28
CA PRO A 705 8.17 -30.83 -11.10
C PRO A 705 7.31 -29.80 -10.36
N ILE A 706 6.61 -28.97 -11.14
CA ILE A 706 5.54 -28.11 -10.64
C ILE A 706 4.36 -29.02 -10.23
N ALA A 707 3.63 -28.64 -9.19
CA ALA A 707 2.40 -29.35 -8.79
C ALA A 707 1.43 -29.48 -9.97
N GLU A 708 0.80 -30.65 -10.12
CA GLU A 708 -0.17 -30.90 -11.20
C GLU A 708 -1.42 -30.04 -11.01
N GLN A 709 -2.10 -29.69 -12.10
CA GLN A 709 -3.35 -28.91 -12.06
C GLN A 709 -4.56 -29.82 -12.24
N VAL A 710 -5.57 -29.63 -11.38
CA VAL A 710 -6.87 -30.31 -11.42
C VAL A 710 -7.96 -29.25 -11.33
N ILE A 711 -9.05 -29.46 -12.07
CA ILE A 711 -10.26 -28.64 -11.97
C ILE A 711 -11.40 -29.54 -11.51
N ILE A 712 -12.17 -29.06 -10.53
CA ILE A 712 -13.31 -29.77 -9.94
C ILE A 712 -14.63 -29.03 -10.12
#